data_AF-A0A8J5XAS5-F1
#
_entry.id   AF-A0A8J5XAS5-F1
#
_cell.length_a   1.000
_cell.length_b   1.000
_cell.length_c   1.000
_cell.angle_alpha   90.00
_cell.angle_beta   90.00
_cell.angle_gamma   90.00
#
_symmetry.space_group_name_H-M   'P 1'
#
loop_
_entity.id
_entity.type
_entity.pdbx_description
1 polymer ?
#
loop_
_entity_poly.entity_id
_entity_poly.type
_entity_poly.pdbx_seq_one_letter_code
_entity_poly.pdbx_strand_id
1 'polypeptide(L)'
;MAAWSASARFQYRAVDEEMMRRIGEAFRAYDAAGRGALSRHGVKCAMTRLMGMPPTPLELDAVLPKRRGAENAPEPVLSAEAFTSAMCERLCAVDEADVIRQTFRAFDAAYKGYVTFDDVKGAFALTAPHIPAETLRLVFDEVDTDRNGKVSWGEFERMMRSRAPRLDEHGAGRARAARPTSEGGMRCLSGREPLEASSYPPDEAASPATLDFRCERAPAFFRALYDERRGGELVGFVVGTCSTAVHGRLEHASMSSHDESGKGPLTLMVHSVVVAEARRRRGLGRAMLREYLRQLATSSAAPACRVSRVLLISKLPNLPLYLACGFSLVGRSTVAHGRDSWYELELDLAELRHDLREDGPRAEAMVQVDAFSRAPFAGNPAAVVFTQRGGAAAWMLAVAAENALPETAFVAPLWEVEEAKEERDEAGGAGGAGAPPRAARGVVARDGCAHFGLRWFTPTVEVSLCGHATIAAAHALWESGQAPAGAPIEFHTRMAGALRATQLADGFIRIELRAPVLESPDVALAAACADPAAEVHTLLCALGLGAGARARGVGEAFVGPPEARDLLVLLSRDEFEQLGDTPDLRAISDATTRLGLRAVVPVVEGDGCAGGARARASRLYAALAARRALPARIDFTSRFFAPAIGIDEDPVTGSAHALLAVFWTAGAGARGAGAQLLGYQASARGGLVRVRVVDGLVHVEGEATTVIRAQLLA
;
A
#
# COMPACT_ATOMS: atom_id res chain seq x y z
N MET A 1 -6.84 40.83 16.83
CA MET A 1 -8.18 40.35 17.19
C MET A 1 -9.26 41.44 17.27
N ALA A 2 -9.08 42.63 16.69
CA ALA A 2 -10.14 43.65 16.67
C ALA A 2 -10.17 44.37 15.32
N ALA A 3 -11.07 43.92 14.44
CA ALA A 3 -11.68 44.60 13.28
C ALA A 3 -12.24 43.54 12.32
N TRP A 4 -13.33 42.87 12.71
CA TRP A 4 -14.12 42.04 11.79
C TRP A 4 -15.58 42.45 11.96
N SER A 5 -16.28 42.67 10.85
CA SER A 5 -17.65 43.17 10.89
C SER A 5 -18.58 42.15 11.55
N ALA A 6 -19.53 42.62 12.36
CA ALA A 6 -20.52 41.79 13.02
C ALA A 6 -21.38 40.98 12.02
N SER A 7 -21.45 41.41 10.74
CA SER A 7 -22.20 40.74 9.68
C SER A 7 -21.63 39.38 9.27
N ALA A 8 -20.30 39.20 9.22
CA ALA A 8 -19.69 37.92 8.83
C ALA A 8 -19.89 36.83 9.90
N ARG A 9 -19.94 37.21 11.18
CA ARG A 9 -20.23 36.29 12.30
C ARG A 9 -21.68 35.80 12.34
N PHE A 10 -22.61 36.53 11.73
CA PHE A 10 -24.04 36.20 11.79
C PHE A 10 -24.47 35.20 10.69
N GLN A 11 -23.75 35.12 9.56
CA GLN A 11 -24.09 34.26 8.42
C GLN A 11 -23.66 32.79 8.56
N TYR A 12 -22.64 32.47 9.37
CA TYR A 12 -22.08 31.12 9.47
C TYR A 12 -22.09 30.61 10.93
N ARG A 13 -23.27 30.23 11.45
CA ARG A 13 -23.45 29.74 12.84
C ARG A 13 -22.85 28.35 13.14
N ALA A 14 -22.24 27.68 12.15
CA ALA A 14 -21.72 26.30 12.25
C ALA A 14 -20.18 26.21 12.31
N VAL A 15 -19.45 27.33 12.24
CA VAL A 15 -17.99 27.34 12.27
C VAL A 15 -17.50 27.71 13.66
N ASP A 16 -16.73 26.84 14.32
CA ASP A 16 -16.17 27.14 15.64
C ASP A 16 -15.05 28.20 15.55
N GLU A 17 -14.74 28.84 16.69
CA GLU A 17 -13.73 29.91 16.74
C GLU A 17 -12.33 29.44 16.32
N GLU A 18 -12.05 28.15 16.48
CA GLU A 18 -10.76 27.53 16.17
C GLU A 18 -10.57 27.35 14.65
N MET A 19 -11.61 26.92 13.92
CA MET A 19 -11.59 26.83 12.46
C MET A 19 -11.45 28.22 11.82
N MET A 20 -12.15 29.24 12.35
CA MET A 20 -11.99 30.62 11.88
C MET A 20 -10.58 31.16 12.14
N ARG A 21 -9.96 30.79 13.27
CA ARG A 21 -8.56 31.14 13.57
C ARG A 21 -7.61 30.51 12.54
N ARG A 22 -7.79 29.23 12.22
CA ARG A 22 -6.99 28.50 11.22
C ARG A 22 -7.09 29.11 9.83
N ILE A 23 -8.30 29.42 9.34
CA ILE A 23 -8.51 30.06 8.03
C ILE A 23 -7.76 31.39 7.95
N GLY A 24 -7.85 32.21 8.99
CA GLY A 24 -7.15 33.49 9.06
C GLY A 24 -5.63 33.35 9.10
N GLU A 25 -5.10 32.33 9.77
CA GLU A 25 -3.65 32.06 9.82
C GLU A 25 -3.08 31.60 8.50
N ALA A 26 -3.80 30.72 7.80
CA ALA A 26 -3.39 30.26 6.48
C ALA A 26 -3.38 31.40 5.45
N PHE A 27 -4.35 32.31 5.50
CA PHE A 27 -4.33 33.51 4.64
C PHE A 27 -3.12 34.39 4.94
N ARG A 28 -2.88 34.72 6.21
CA ARG A 28 -1.76 35.59 6.63
C ARG A 28 -0.39 35.00 6.31
N ALA A 29 -0.25 33.68 6.36
CA ALA A 29 1.02 33.01 6.05
C ALA A 29 1.49 33.26 4.60
N TYR A 30 0.57 33.56 3.68
CA TYR A 30 0.87 33.76 2.27
C TYR A 30 0.54 35.18 1.76
N ASP A 31 0.04 36.05 2.63
CA ASP A 31 -0.02 37.51 2.42
C ASP A 31 1.28 38.17 2.93
N ALA A 32 2.42 37.72 2.43
CA ALA A 32 3.76 38.12 2.93
C ALA A 32 4.04 39.62 2.80
N ALA A 33 3.28 40.35 1.98
CA ALA A 33 3.42 41.79 1.79
C ALA A 33 2.35 42.62 2.53
N GLY A 34 1.45 41.99 3.30
CA GLY A 34 0.39 42.66 4.05
C GLY A 34 -0.60 43.43 3.17
N ARG A 35 -0.82 42.97 1.94
CA ARG A 35 -1.66 43.66 0.94
C ARG A 35 -3.15 43.35 1.10
N GLY A 36 -3.52 42.42 1.97
CA GLY A 36 -4.91 42.01 2.20
C GLY A 36 -5.51 41.17 1.07
N ALA A 37 -4.68 40.69 0.14
CA ALA A 37 -5.11 39.88 -1.00
C ALA A 37 -4.04 38.86 -1.43
N LEU A 38 -4.48 37.67 -1.85
CA LEU A 38 -3.62 36.58 -2.32
C LEU A 38 -3.66 36.47 -3.84
N SER A 39 -2.49 36.24 -4.45
CA SER A 39 -2.39 35.81 -5.86
C SER A 39 -2.92 34.39 -6.03
N ARG A 40 -3.14 33.94 -7.27
CA ARG A 40 -3.52 32.54 -7.58
C ARG A 40 -2.63 31.52 -6.87
N HIS A 41 -1.32 31.74 -6.86
CA HIS A 41 -0.36 30.90 -6.13
C HIS A 41 -0.53 30.99 -4.61
N GLY A 42 -0.73 32.20 -4.07
CA GLY A 42 -0.99 32.41 -2.64
C GLY A 42 -2.28 31.73 -2.16
N VAL A 43 -3.35 31.77 -2.95
CA VAL A 43 -4.61 31.06 -2.68
C VAL A 43 -4.39 29.55 -2.69
N LYS A 44 -3.66 29.02 -3.68
CA LYS A 44 -3.29 27.60 -3.74
C LYS A 44 -2.57 27.16 -2.47
N CYS A 45 -1.52 27.87 -2.05
CA CYS A 45 -0.73 27.53 -0.86
C CYS A 45 -1.52 27.67 0.45
N ALA A 46 -2.34 28.72 0.59
CA ALA A 46 -3.20 28.90 1.75
C ALA A 46 -4.24 27.78 1.88
N MET A 47 -4.82 27.35 0.75
CA MET A 47 -5.74 26.20 0.69
C MET A 47 -5.01 24.89 1.02
N THR A 48 -3.81 24.64 0.46
CA THR A 48 -2.99 23.47 0.78
C THR A 48 -2.74 23.35 2.28
N ARG A 49 -2.41 24.46 2.94
CA ARG A 49 -2.13 24.50 4.38
C ARG A 49 -3.38 24.22 5.24
N LEU A 50 -4.55 24.64 4.78
CA LEU A 50 -5.81 24.39 5.50
C LEU A 50 -6.32 22.96 5.35
N MET A 51 -6.19 22.42 4.15
CA MET A 51 -6.78 21.14 3.75
C MET A 51 -5.79 19.96 3.80
N GLY A 52 -4.49 20.23 4.01
CA GLY A 52 -3.43 19.23 4.03
C GLY A 52 -2.95 18.75 2.65
N MET A 53 -3.57 19.23 1.56
CA MET A 53 -3.25 18.86 0.17
C MET A 53 -3.65 19.97 -0.81
N PRO A 54 -2.96 20.13 -1.95
CA PRO A 54 -3.18 21.26 -2.85
C PRO A 54 -4.49 21.17 -3.65
N PRO A 55 -5.22 22.29 -3.88
CA PRO A 55 -6.45 22.29 -4.67
C PRO A 55 -6.18 22.05 -6.16
N THR A 56 -7.15 21.44 -6.86
CA THR A 56 -7.06 21.23 -8.32
C THR A 56 -7.18 22.55 -9.09
N PRO A 57 -6.77 22.62 -10.38
CA PRO A 57 -6.90 23.84 -11.18
C PRO A 57 -8.35 24.35 -11.27
N LEU A 58 -9.31 23.46 -11.48
CA LEU A 58 -10.75 23.77 -11.52
C LEU A 58 -11.27 24.31 -10.19
N GLU A 59 -10.77 23.74 -9.08
CA GLU A 59 -11.15 24.21 -7.75
C GLU A 59 -10.58 25.58 -7.43
N LEU A 60 -9.35 25.82 -7.84
CA LEU A 60 -8.66 27.09 -7.70
C LEU A 60 -9.35 28.16 -8.56
N ASP A 61 -9.77 27.81 -9.78
CA ASP A 61 -10.54 28.66 -10.68
C ASP A 61 -11.93 28.99 -10.15
N ALA A 62 -12.55 28.06 -9.40
CA ALA A 62 -13.86 28.30 -8.79
C ALA A 62 -13.80 29.28 -7.61
N VAL A 63 -12.65 29.42 -6.96
CA VAL A 63 -12.44 30.38 -5.85
C VAL A 63 -11.98 31.73 -6.37
N LEU A 64 -11.19 31.75 -7.44
CA LEU A 64 -10.63 33.00 -7.98
C LEU A 64 -11.66 33.76 -8.82
N PRO A 65 -11.67 35.10 -8.75
CA PRO A 65 -12.55 35.90 -9.61
C PRO A 65 -12.18 35.71 -11.08
N LYS A 66 -13.19 35.52 -11.95
CA LYS A 66 -13.00 35.38 -13.39
C LYS A 66 -12.31 36.63 -13.97
N ARG A 67 -11.27 36.41 -14.79
CA ARG A 67 -10.53 37.47 -15.47
C ARG A 67 -11.49 38.25 -16.39
N ARG A 68 -11.74 39.53 -16.08
CA ARG A 68 -12.54 40.44 -16.92
C ARG A 68 -11.61 41.45 -17.58
N GLY A 69 -11.52 41.42 -18.91
CA GLY A 69 -10.72 42.36 -19.71
C GLY A 69 -9.80 41.68 -20.72
N ALA A 70 -9.11 42.49 -21.53
CA ALA A 70 -8.16 42.06 -22.57
C ALA A 70 -6.99 41.23 -21.99
N GLU A 71 -6.30 40.46 -22.84
CA GLU A 71 -5.26 39.47 -22.48
C GLU A 71 -4.11 39.99 -21.59
N ASN A 72 -3.94 41.32 -21.47
CA ASN A 72 -2.93 41.99 -20.64
C ASN A 72 -3.44 42.50 -19.28
N ALA A 73 -4.65 42.13 -18.83
CA ALA A 73 -5.15 42.53 -17.51
C ALA A 73 -4.34 41.84 -16.37
N PRO A 74 -4.06 42.53 -15.25
CA PRO A 74 -3.32 41.96 -14.11
C PRO A 74 -4.00 40.71 -13.55
N GLU A 75 -3.19 39.80 -12.99
CA GLU A 75 -3.66 38.50 -12.49
C GLU A 75 -4.70 38.68 -11.37
N PRO A 76 -5.84 37.98 -11.41
CA PRO A 76 -6.89 38.12 -10.40
C PRO A 76 -6.36 37.73 -9.02
N VAL A 77 -6.58 38.62 -8.04
CA VAL A 77 -6.25 38.41 -6.62
C VAL A 77 -7.51 38.23 -5.79
N LEU A 78 -7.39 37.49 -4.69
CA LEU A 78 -8.51 37.17 -3.80
C LEU A 78 -8.35 37.87 -2.45
N SER A 79 -9.35 38.64 -2.04
CA SER A 79 -9.33 39.34 -0.75
C SER A 79 -9.50 38.38 0.42
N ALA A 80 -9.10 38.81 1.63
CA ALA A 80 -9.30 38.05 2.86
C ALA A 80 -10.76 37.64 3.08
N GLU A 81 -11.71 38.55 2.85
CA GLU A 81 -13.14 38.29 3.02
C GLU A 81 -13.66 37.24 2.02
N ALA A 82 -13.27 37.35 0.75
CA ALA A 82 -13.67 36.40 -0.29
C ALA A 82 -13.05 35.01 -0.08
N PHE A 83 -11.78 34.96 0.36
CA PHE A 83 -11.12 33.71 0.73
C PHE A 83 -11.81 33.04 1.91
N THR A 84 -12.12 33.80 2.98
CA THR A 84 -12.81 33.26 4.15
C THR A 84 -14.20 32.75 3.81
N SER A 85 -14.99 33.50 3.04
CA SER A 85 -16.33 33.07 2.63
C SER A 85 -16.28 31.78 1.80
N ALA A 86 -15.39 31.71 0.80
CA ALA A 86 -15.20 30.51 -0.01
C ALA A 86 -14.76 29.29 0.81
N MET A 87 -13.92 29.49 1.83
CA MET A 87 -13.46 28.40 2.71
C MET A 87 -14.54 27.99 3.71
N CYS A 88 -15.32 28.93 4.24
CA CYS A 88 -16.46 28.62 5.09
C CYS A 88 -17.52 27.83 4.34
N GLU A 89 -17.89 28.21 3.11
CA GLU A 89 -18.84 27.44 2.29
C GLU A 89 -18.34 26.02 1.98
N ARG A 90 -17.05 25.87 1.64
CA ARG A 90 -16.45 24.56 1.32
C ARG A 90 -16.32 23.67 2.55
N LEU A 91 -15.94 24.23 3.70
CA LEU A 91 -15.75 23.47 4.94
C LEU A 91 -17.07 23.21 5.68
N CYS A 92 -18.13 23.98 5.42
CA CYS A 92 -19.47 23.76 5.97
C CYS A 92 -20.30 22.72 5.16
N ALA A 93 -19.87 22.35 3.95
CA ALA A 93 -20.55 21.34 3.12
C ALA A 93 -20.20 19.90 3.59
N VAL A 94 -20.56 19.55 4.82
CA VAL A 94 -20.25 18.22 5.40
C VAL A 94 -21.32 17.19 5.01
N ASP A 95 -20.98 16.21 4.16
CA ASP A 95 -20.60 14.83 4.57
C ASP A 95 -20.67 13.82 3.39
N GLU A 96 -21.54 13.99 2.39
CA GLU A 96 -21.65 13.01 1.27
C GLU A 96 -20.87 13.41 0.01
N ALA A 97 -20.87 14.70 -0.34
CA ALA A 97 -20.20 15.18 -1.55
C ALA A 97 -18.68 15.11 -1.42
N ASP A 98 -18.13 15.31 -0.21
CA ASP A 98 -16.69 15.28 0.01
C ASP A 98 -16.12 13.87 0.06
N VAL A 99 -16.87 12.88 0.56
CA VAL A 99 -16.48 11.46 0.44
C VAL A 99 -16.49 11.02 -1.03
N ILE A 100 -17.52 11.38 -1.79
CA ILE A 100 -17.61 11.04 -3.23
C ILE A 100 -16.53 11.79 -4.04
N ARG A 101 -16.24 13.06 -3.72
CA ARG A 101 -15.15 13.83 -4.33
C ARG A 101 -13.77 13.31 -3.97
N GLN A 102 -13.52 12.95 -2.71
CA GLN A 102 -12.27 12.34 -2.28
C GLN A 102 -12.08 10.98 -2.95
N THR A 103 -13.16 10.21 -3.12
CA THR A 103 -13.13 8.93 -3.83
C THR A 103 -12.83 9.15 -5.32
N PHE A 104 -13.51 10.08 -5.99
CA PHE A 104 -13.22 10.42 -7.39
C PHE A 104 -11.76 10.89 -7.57
N ARG A 105 -11.21 11.65 -6.62
CA ARG A 105 -9.82 12.10 -6.63
C ARG A 105 -8.80 11.01 -6.32
N ALA A 106 -9.16 10.04 -5.50
CA ALA A 106 -8.34 8.85 -5.30
C ALA A 106 -8.21 8.05 -6.60
N PHE A 107 -9.26 8.06 -7.43
CA PHE A 107 -9.25 7.48 -8.77
C PHE A 107 -8.64 8.39 -9.84
N ASP A 108 -8.59 9.70 -9.65
CA ASP A 108 -7.96 10.66 -10.56
C ASP A 108 -6.62 11.17 -9.96
N ALA A 109 -5.69 10.24 -9.73
CA ALA A 109 -4.43 10.52 -9.03
C ALA A 109 -3.55 11.60 -9.71
N ALA A 110 -3.75 11.83 -11.01
CA ALA A 110 -3.05 12.87 -11.77
C ALA A 110 -3.87 14.17 -11.96
N TYR A 111 -5.04 14.29 -11.31
CA TYR A 111 -5.89 15.49 -11.29
C TYR A 111 -6.35 15.97 -12.69
N LYS A 112 -6.67 15.03 -13.58
CA LYS A 112 -7.08 15.26 -14.97
C LYS A 112 -8.53 15.79 -15.09
N GLY A 113 -9.36 15.58 -14.06
CA GLY A 113 -10.79 15.93 -14.02
C GLY A 113 -11.73 14.85 -14.57
N TYR A 114 -11.19 13.69 -14.96
CA TYR A 114 -11.90 12.51 -15.42
C TYR A 114 -11.07 11.27 -15.07
N VAL A 115 -11.72 10.14 -14.88
CA VAL A 115 -11.07 8.88 -14.50
C VAL A 115 -10.97 7.99 -15.73
N THR A 116 -9.76 7.56 -16.09
CA THR A 116 -9.55 6.56 -17.15
C THR A 116 -9.44 5.15 -16.57
N PHE A 117 -9.53 4.13 -17.43
CA PHE A 117 -9.42 2.75 -16.98
C PHE A 117 -8.08 2.46 -16.29
N ASP A 118 -6.98 3.07 -16.77
CA ASP A 118 -5.67 2.93 -16.14
C ASP A 118 -5.60 3.63 -14.79
N ASP A 119 -6.35 4.72 -14.60
CA ASP A 119 -6.43 5.39 -13.30
C ASP A 119 -7.25 4.57 -12.29
N VAL A 120 -8.32 3.89 -12.75
CA VAL A 120 -9.05 2.88 -11.96
C VAL A 120 -8.13 1.73 -11.58
N LYS A 121 -7.36 1.22 -12.53
CA LYS A 121 -6.39 0.14 -12.29
C LYS A 121 -5.30 0.56 -11.30
N GLY A 122 -4.79 1.78 -11.39
CA GLY A 122 -3.80 2.33 -10.46
C GLY A 122 -4.35 2.54 -9.05
N ALA A 123 -5.56 3.08 -8.92
CA ALA A 123 -6.18 3.34 -7.62
C ALA A 123 -6.67 2.07 -6.91
N PHE A 124 -7.19 1.09 -7.66
CA PHE A 124 -7.53 -0.23 -7.11
C PHE A 124 -6.27 -1.07 -6.82
N ALA A 125 -5.15 -0.85 -7.50
CA ALA A 125 -3.87 -1.45 -7.09
C ALA A 125 -3.43 -1.00 -5.68
N LEU A 126 -3.85 0.19 -5.24
CA LEU A 126 -3.51 0.72 -3.91
C LEU A 126 -4.52 0.32 -2.82
N THR A 127 -5.79 0.12 -3.18
CA THR A 127 -6.89 -0.08 -2.21
C THR A 127 -7.48 -1.49 -2.21
N ALA A 128 -7.41 -2.22 -3.33
CA ALA A 128 -7.78 -3.63 -3.46
C ALA A 128 -6.99 -4.32 -4.60
N PRO A 129 -5.67 -4.55 -4.43
CA PRO A 129 -4.76 -5.05 -5.48
C PRO A 129 -5.06 -6.46 -6.01
N HIS A 130 -6.01 -7.16 -5.38
CA HIS A 130 -6.41 -8.52 -5.72
C HIS A 130 -7.48 -8.57 -6.82
N ILE A 131 -7.98 -7.43 -7.30
CA ILE A 131 -9.00 -7.38 -8.37
C ILE A 131 -8.31 -7.49 -9.75
N PRO A 132 -8.61 -8.54 -10.55
CA PRO A 132 -8.05 -8.69 -11.90
C PRO A 132 -8.41 -7.52 -12.82
N ALA A 133 -7.51 -7.13 -13.72
CA ALA A 133 -7.75 -6.02 -14.65
C ALA A 133 -9.02 -6.20 -15.49
N GLU A 134 -9.34 -7.45 -15.85
CA GLU A 134 -10.56 -7.84 -16.57
C GLU A 134 -11.83 -7.47 -15.77
N THR A 135 -11.78 -7.66 -14.46
CA THR A 135 -12.87 -7.32 -13.52
C THR A 135 -13.03 -5.81 -13.38
N LEU A 136 -11.92 -5.07 -13.27
CA LEU A 136 -11.96 -3.61 -13.24
C LEU A 136 -12.53 -3.03 -14.53
N ARG A 137 -12.28 -3.70 -15.66
CA ARG A 137 -12.75 -3.23 -16.98
C ARG A 137 -14.26 -3.30 -17.08
N LEU A 138 -14.85 -4.38 -16.57
CA LEU A 138 -16.31 -4.52 -16.49
C LEU A 138 -16.96 -3.40 -15.66
N VAL A 139 -16.33 -3.02 -14.55
CA VAL A 139 -16.81 -1.92 -13.69
C VAL A 139 -16.67 -0.58 -14.40
N PHE A 140 -15.54 -0.35 -15.07
CA PHE A 140 -15.28 0.88 -15.80
C PHE A 140 -16.27 1.09 -16.95
N ASP A 141 -16.49 0.07 -17.77
CA ASP A 141 -17.35 0.12 -18.96
C ASP A 141 -18.84 0.28 -18.59
N GLU A 142 -19.25 -0.05 -17.36
CA GLU A 142 -20.60 0.16 -16.84
C GLU A 142 -20.84 1.61 -16.39
N VAL A 143 -19.79 2.30 -15.95
CA VAL A 143 -19.84 3.69 -15.46
C VAL A 143 -19.65 4.69 -16.61
N ASP A 144 -18.79 4.35 -17.57
CA ASP A 144 -18.57 5.09 -18.83
C ASP A 144 -19.81 4.99 -19.74
N THR A 145 -20.82 5.80 -19.43
CA THR A 145 -22.18 5.63 -19.96
C THR A 145 -22.24 6.06 -21.43
N ASP A 146 -21.43 7.03 -21.81
CA ASP A 146 -21.30 7.49 -23.20
C ASP A 146 -20.22 6.73 -24.00
N ARG A 147 -19.52 5.78 -23.36
CA ARG A 147 -18.49 4.90 -23.92
C ARG A 147 -17.34 5.65 -24.59
N ASN A 148 -16.99 6.82 -24.05
CA ASN A 148 -15.93 7.65 -24.59
C ASN A 148 -14.53 7.24 -24.05
N GLY A 149 -14.47 6.23 -23.18
CA GLY A 149 -13.25 5.73 -22.54
C GLY A 149 -12.81 6.53 -21.31
N LYS A 150 -13.65 7.44 -20.79
CA LYS A 150 -13.38 8.32 -19.65
C LYS A 150 -14.63 8.48 -18.81
N VAL A 151 -14.50 8.24 -17.51
CA VAL A 151 -15.57 8.49 -16.54
C VAL A 151 -15.49 9.94 -16.06
N SER A 152 -16.47 10.75 -16.45
CA SER A 152 -16.62 12.13 -15.98
C SER A 152 -17.16 12.21 -14.55
N TRP A 153 -16.99 13.36 -13.89
CA TRP A 153 -17.61 13.62 -12.58
C TRP A 153 -19.12 13.35 -12.59
N GLY A 154 -19.83 13.76 -13.64
CA GLY A 154 -21.28 13.59 -13.74
C GLY A 154 -21.72 12.12 -13.88
N GLU A 155 -20.92 11.27 -14.50
CA GLU A 155 -21.17 9.83 -14.61
C GLU A 155 -20.83 9.10 -13.31
N PHE A 156 -19.68 9.42 -12.72
CA PHE A 156 -19.25 8.89 -11.44
C PHE A 156 -20.22 9.24 -10.30
N GLU A 157 -20.66 10.50 -10.27
CA GLU A 157 -21.66 10.99 -9.31
C GLU A 157 -23.00 10.29 -9.50
N ARG A 158 -23.46 10.08 -10.74
CA ARG A 158 -24.72 9.39 -11.04
C ARG A 158 -24.69 7.92 -10.60
N MET A 159 -23.57 7.23 -10.86
CA MET A 159 -23.33 5.87 -10.35
C MET A 159 -23.42 5.85 -8.82
N MET A 160 -22.66 6.72 -8.12
CA MET A 160 -22.63 6.76 -6.64
C MET A 160 -23.95 7.21 -6.00
N ARG A 161 -24.77 8.00 -6.71
CA ARG A 161 -26.06 8.51 -6.20
C ARG A 161 -27.26 7.60 -6.48
N SER A 162 -27.14 6.60 -7.37
CA SER A 162 -28.29 5.85 -7.92
C SER A 162 -29.09 4.94 -6.97
N ARG A 163 -28.95 5.02 -5.64
CA ARG A 163 -29.84 4.32 -4.67
C ARG A 163 -30.10 5.03 -3.33
N ALA A 164 -30.16 6.36 -3.26
CA ALA A 164 -30.56 7.05 -2.02
C ALA A 164 -31.92 7.77 -2.15
N PRO A 165 -32.99 7.31 -1.47
CA PRO A 165 -34.13 8.18 -1.17
C PRO A 165 -33.70 9.21 -0.13
N ARG A 166 -34.17 10.45 -0.32
CA ARG A 166 -33.94 11.59 0.58
C ARG A 166 -34.57 11.31 1.94
N LEU A 167 -33.84 11.56 3.01
CA LEU A 167 -34.40 11.60 4.37
C LEU A 167 -33.87 12.79 5.14
N ASP A 168 -34.82 13.39 5.84
CA ASP A 168 -34.69 14.57 6.68
C ASP A 168 -33.99 14.24 8.00
N GLU A 169 -33.44 15.30 8.57
CA GLU A 169 -32.51 15.36 9.68
C GLU A 169 -33.05 14.77 10.99
N HIS A 170 -32.21 14.06 11.77
CA HIS A 170 -31.88 14.37 13.19
C HIS A 170 -31.19 13.18 13.92
N GLY A 171 -30.07 13.51 14.59
CA GLY A 171 -29.74 12.99 15.92
C GLY A 171 -28.79 11.79 16.03
N ALA A 172 -27.50 12.08 16.28
CA ALA A 172 -26.46 11.14 16.67
C ALA A 172 -26.49 10.79 18.17
N GLY A 173 -26.08 9.57 18.53
CA GLY A 173 -25.85 9.16 19.92
C GLY A 173 -25.14 7.80 20.01
N ARG A 174 -23.93 7.79 20.60
CA ARG A 174 -23.02 6.64 20.75
C ARG A 174 -23.61 5.52 21.62
N ALA A 175 -23.38 4.25 21.26
CA ALA A 175 -23.72 3.08 22.07
C ALA A 175 -22.50 2.18 22.30
N ARG A 176 -22.27 1.79 23.56
CA ARG A 176 -21.28 0.79 24.01
C ARG A 176 -21.92 -0.60 24.02
N ALA A 177 -21.13 -1.62 23.67
CA ALA A 177 -21.52 -3.03 23.68
C ALA A 177 -21.59 -3.60 25.11
N ALA A 178 -22.64 -4.37 25.40
CA ALA A 178 -22.79 -5.15 26.63
C ALA A 178 -22.81 -6.66 26.30
N ARG A 179 -22.23 -7.48 27.19
CA ARG A 179 -22.03 -8.94 27.07
C ARG A 179 -23.36 -9.71 27.07
N PRO A 180 -23.46 -10.87 26.37
CA PRO A 180 -24.64 -11.71 26.41
C PRO A 180 -24.64 -12.59 27.68
N THR A 181 -25.79 -12.65 28.36
CA THR A 181 -26.07 -13.69 29.35
C THR A 181 -26.65 -14.92 28.68
N SER A 182 -26.23 -16.09 29.16
CA SER A 182 -26.79 -17.40 28.86
C SER A 182 -28.27 -17.47 29.25
N GLU A 183 -29.05 -18.25 28.49
CA GLU A 183 -30.47 -18.61 28.64
C GLU A 183 -31.49 -17.77 27.84
N GLY A 184 -32.13 -18.41 26.85
CA GLY A 184 -33.32 -17.89 26.16
C GLY A 184 -33.42 -18.34 24.70
N GLY A 185 -34.17 -19.41 24.45
CA GLY A 185 -34.47 -19.92 23.10
C GLY A 185 -35.11 -18.90 22.17
N MET A 186 -35.05 -19.21 20.87
CA MET A 186 -35.71 -18.53 19.73
C MET A 186 -36.83 -17.58 20.17
N ARG A 187 -36.49 -16.30 20.42
CA ARG A 187 -37.50 -15.25 20.38
C ARG A 187 -38.01 -15.21 18.95
N CYS A 188 -39.33 -15.31 18.84
CA CYS A 188 -40.11 -15.34 17.61
C CYS A 188 -39.48 -14.46 16.53
N LEU A 189 -39.06 -15.07 15.42
CA LEU A 189 -38.43 -14.43 14.26
C LEU A 189 -39.40 -13.52 13.46
N SER A 190 -40.53 -13.12 14.06
CA SER A 190 -41.58 -12.32 13.44
C SER A 190 -41.02 -11.00 12.93
N GLY A 191 -41.21 -10.70 11.64
CA GLY A 191 -40.77 -9.45 11.01
C GLY A 191 -39.49 -9.54 10.18
N ARG A 192 -38.89 -10.73 10.01
CA ARG A 192 -37.73 -10.94 9.12
C ARG A 192 -38.10 -10.87 7.63
N GLU A 193 -39.26 -11.38 7.26
CA GLU A 193 -39.72 -11.46 5.86
C GLU A 193 -39.97 -10.05 5.28
N PRO A 194 -40.68 -9.15 5.98
CA PRO A 194 -40.80 -7.75 5.54
C PRO A 194 -39.46 -7.02 5.46
N LEU A 195 -38.52 -7.35 6.37
CA LEU A 195 -37.22 -6.71 6.43
C LEU A 195 -36.30 -7.16 5.27
N GLU A 196 -36.31 -8.45 4.93
CA GLU A 196 -35.65 -9.01 3.74
C GLU A 196 -36.24 -8.36 2.47
N ALA A 197 -37.57 -8.33 2.34
CA ALA A 197 -38.26 -7.76 1.18
C ALA A 197 -37.98 -6.26 0.99
N SER A 198 -37.73 -5.51 2.09
CA SER A 198 -37.33 -4.09 2.02
C SER A 198 -35.85 -3.89 1.65
N SER A 199 -35.05 -4.95 1.66
CA SER A 199 -33.59 -4.90 1.46
C SER A 199 -33.14 -5.34 0.07
N TYR A 200 -33.97 -6.13 -0.61
CA TYR A 200 -33.69 -6.65 -1.93
C TYR A 200 -34.89 -6.41 -2.87
N PRO A 201 -34.67 -6.26 -4.19
CA PRO A 201 -35.73 -6.30 -5.18
C PRO A 201 -36.62 -7.56 -5.04
N PRO A 202 -37.90 -7.53 -5.43
CA PRO A 202 -38.82 -8.65 -5.25
C PRO A 202 -38.37 -9.99 -5.89
N ASP A 203 -37.59 -9.91 -6.97
CA ASP A 203 -37.01 -11.05 -7.69
C ASP A 203 -35.68 -11.56 -7.09
N GLU A 204 -35.13 -10.84 -6.11
CA GLU A 204 -33.85 -11.14 -5.46
C GLU A 204 -34.01 -11.43 -3.95
N ALA A 205 -35.08 -10.95 -3.33
CA ALA A 205 -35.38 -11.19 -1.93
C ALA A 205 -35.63 -12.68 -1.66
N ALA A 206 -35.08 -13.20 -0.57
CA ALA A 206 -35.37 -14.57 -0.17
C ALA A 206 -36.88 -14.72 0.14
N SER A 207 -37.50 -15.75 -0.43
CA SER A 207 -38.89 -16.06 -0.14
C SER A 207 -39.06 -16.43 1.34
N PRO A 208 -40.26 -16.26 1.94
CA PRO A 208 -40.53 -16.69 3.31
C PRO A 208 -40.10 -18.15 3.56
N ALA A 209 -40.45 -19.06 2.65
CA ALA A 209 -40.06 -20.47 2.74
C ALA A 209 -38.54 -20.68 2.69
N THR A 210 -37.80 -19.86 1.93
CA THR A 210 -36.33 -19.92 1.87
C THR A 210 -35.70 -19.42 3.17
N LEU A 211 -36.24 -18.35 3.76
CA LEU A 211 -35.79 -17.86 5.05
C LEU A 211 -36.08 -18.87 6.17
N ASP A 212 -37.28 -19.47 6.17
CA ASP A 212 -37.68 -20.50 7.12
C ASP A 212 -36.73 -21.70 7.05
N PHE A 213 -36.48 -22.21 5.85
CA PHE A 213 -35.51 -23.28 5.63
C PHE A 213 -34.13 -22.95 6.23
N ARG A 214 -33.60 -21.75 5.98
CA ARG A 214 -32.28 -21.34 6.49
C ARG A 214 -32.28 -21.23 8.02
N CYS A 215 -33.33 -20.65 8.60
CA CYS A 215 -33.45 -20.51 10.05
C CYS A 215 -33.62 -21.86 10.76
N GLU A 216 -34.37 -22.80 10.18
CA GLU A 216 -34.63 -24.11 10.76
C GLU A 216 -33.48 -25.09 10.57
N ARG A 217 -32.86 -25.10 9.37
CA ARG A 217 -31.79 -26.04 9.02
C ARG A 217 -30.40 -25.56 9.41
N ALA A 218 -30.18 -24.25 9.50
CA ALA A 218 -28.88 -23.66 9.82
C ALA A 218 -28.93 -22.66 11.00
N PRO A 219 -29.59 -22.98 12.13
CA PRO A 219 -29.81 -22.02 13.22
C PRO A 219 -28.52 -21.49 13.83
N ALA A 220 -27.44 -22.27 13.79
CA ALA A 220 -26.12 -21.86 14.27
C ALA A 220 -25.54 -20.64 13.52
N PHE A 221 -25.96 -20.44 12.26
CA PHE A 221 -25.46 -19.40 11.36
C PHE A 221 -26.45 -18.23 11.17
N PHE A 222 -27.51 -18.18 11.98
CA PHE A 222 -28.44 -17.06 12.03
C PHE A 222 -28.13 -16.15 13.22
N ARG A 223 -28.03 -14.83 13.00
CA ARG A 223 -27.94 -13.83 14.07
C ARG A 223 -28.86 -12.66 13.76
N ALA A 224 -29.56 -12.17 14.78
CA ALA A 224 -30.43 -11.01 14.69
C ALA A 224 -29.98 -9.93 15.68
N LEU A 225 -30.16 -8.68 15.28
CA LEU A 225 -29.92 -7.48 16.08
C LEU A 225 -31.27 -6.89 16.48
N TYR A 226 -31.47 -6.66 17.79
CA TYR A 226 -32.70 -6.09 18.34
C TYR A 226 -32.45 -4.74 19.04
N ASP A 227 -33.39 -3.81 18.96
CA ASP A 227 -33.40 -2.57 19.73
C ASP A 227 -34.17 -2.77 21.04
N GLU A 228 -33.45 -3.02 22.13
CA GLU A 228 -34.06 -3.23 23.45
C GLU A 228 -34.80 -2.01 24.00
N ARG A 229 -34.47 -0.79 23.52
CA ARG A 229 -35.12 0.45 23.99
C ARG A 229 -36.53 0.62 23.41
N ARG A 230 -36.84 -0.11 22.33
CA ARG A 230 -38.13 -0.09 21.64
C ARG A 230 -38.86 -1.43 21.73
N GLY A 231 -38.82 -2.04 22.90
CA GLY A 231 -39.57 -3.28 23.15
C GLY A 231 -39.01 -4.51 22.41
N GLY A 232 -37.74 -4.48 21.97
CA GLY A 232 -37.11 -5.60 21.26
C GLY A 232 -37.44 -5.64 19.77
N GLU A 233 -37.56 -4.48 19.12
CA GLU A 233 -37.77 -4.37 17.67
C GLU A 233 -36.60 -4.99 16.89
N LEU A 234 -36.87 -5.78 15.84
CA LEU A 234 -35.85 -6.35 14.97
C LEU A 234 -35.23 -5.25 14.08
N VAL A 235 -33.93 -5.01 14.22
CA VAL A 235 -33.19 -3.96 13.49
C VAL A 235 -32.45 -4.51 12.28
N GLY A 236 -32.05 -5.77 12.31
CA GLY A 236 -31.28 -6.39 11.24
C GLY A 236 -30.92 -7.84 11.54
N PHE A 237 -30.44 -8.56 10.54
CA PHE A 237 -29.98 -9.93 10.72
C PHE A 237 -28.92 -10.33 9.69
N VAL A 238 -28.17 -11.39 10.01
CA VAL A 238 -27.26 -12.09 9.11
C VAL A 238 -27.67 -13.56 9.09
N VAL A 239 -27.77 -14.14 7.91
CA VAL A 239 -28.12 -15.56 7.72
C VAL A 239 -27.26 -16.21 6.64
N GLY A 240 -26.85 -17.45 6.90
CA GLY A 240 -26.06 -18.26 5.98
C GLY A 240 -26.37 -19.76 6.08
N THR A 241 -25.90 -20.52 5.08
CA THR A 241 -25.86 -21.99 5.12
C THR A 241 -24.42 -22.46 4.91
N CYS A 242 -24.09 -23.70 5.26
CA CYS A 242 -22.74 -24.23 5.06
C CYS A 242 -22.74 -25.47 4.18
N SER A 243 -21.57 -25.79 3.64
CA SER A 243 -21.34 -27.01 2.89
C SER A 243 -19.90 -27.48 3.08
N THR A 244 -19.69 -28.79 2.99
CA THR A 244 -18.36 -29.41 2.92
C THR A 244 -17.83 -29.54 1.48
N ALA A 245 -18.69 -29.36 0.48
CA ALA A 245 -18.41 -29.65 -0.93
C ALA A 245 -18.01 -28.42 -1.77
N VAL A 246 -17.90 -27.24 -1.15
CA VAL A 246 -17.56 -26.00 -1.87
C VAL A 246 -16.05 -25.80 -1.90
N HIS A 247 -15.44 -26.07 -3.06
CA HIS A 247 -14.02 -25.90 -3.33
C HIS A 247 -13.80 -24.71 -4.29
N GLY A 248 -13.82 -23.49 -3.77
CA GLY A 248 -13.43 -22.30 -4.51
C GLY A 248 -14.58 -21.36 -4.86
N ARG A 249 -15.46 -21.74 -5.81
CA ARG A 249 -16.55 -20.87 -6.29
C ARG A 249 -17.94 -21.31 -5.84
N LEU A 250 -18.84 -20.34 -5.70
CA LEU A 250 -20.26 -20.59 -5.47
C LEU A 250 -20.95 -21.11 -6.73
N GLU A 251 -21.85 -22.09 -6.53
CA GLU A 251 -22.72 -22.65 -7.55
C GLU A 251 -24.17 -22.55 -7.07
N HIS A 252 -25.14 -22.53 -8.00
CA HIS A 252 -26.56 -22.47 -7.63
C HIS A 252 -26.96 -23.65 -6.72
N ALA A 253 -26.40 -24.83 -6.95
CA ALA A 253 -26.64 -26.02 -6.13
C ALA A 253 -26.13 -25.82 -4.69
N SER A 254 -24.91 -25.31 -4.52
CA SER A 254 -24.35 -25.07 -3.18
C SER A 254 -25.10 -23.98 -2.42
N MET A 255 -25.61 -22.95 -3.10
CA MET A 255 -26.42 -21.89 -2.47
C MET A 255 -27.83 -22.32 -1.99
N SER A 256 -28.32 -23.47 -2.45
CA SER A 256 -29.67 -23.97 -2.14
C SER A 256 -29.70 -25.03 -1.04
N SER A 257 -28.54 -25.47 -0.56
CA SER A 257 -28.40 -26.58 0.38
C SER A 257 -27.71 -26.18 1.69
N HIS A 258 -27.87 -27.02 2.71
CA HIS A 258 -27.11 -26.97 3.96
C HIS A 258 -26.60 -28.38 4.25
N ASP A 259 -25.27 -28.52 4.36
CA ASP A 259 -24.61 -29.77 4.72
C ASP A 259 -23.47 -29.53 5.71
N GLU A 260 -23.65 -30.04 6.92
CA GLU A 260 -22.63 -30.05 7.98
C GLU A 260 -22.11 -31.47 8.31
N SER A 261 -22.58 -32.49 7.58
CA SER A 261 -22.49 -33.92 7.97
C SER A 261 -21.12 -34.58 7.75
N GLY A 262 -20.14 -33.87 7.16
CA GLY A 262 -18.76 -34.35 6.99
C GLY A 262 -17.84 -34.10 8.20
N LYS A 263 -16.61 -34.63 8.18
CA LYS A 263 -15.56 -34.37 9.21
C LYS A 263 -14.61 -33.20 8.86
N GLY A 264 -14.69 -32.67 7.64
CA GLY A 264 -13.80 -31.63 7.12
C GLY A 264 -14.19 -30.20 7.52
N PRO A 265 -13.36 -29.21 7.12
CA PRO A 265 -13.67 -27.79 7.28
C PRO A 265 -14.95 -27.43 6.52
N LEU A 266 -15.70 -26.47 7.06
CA LEU A 266 -16.92 -25.97 6.44
C LEU A 266 -16.66 -24.65 5.72
N THR A 267 -17.27 -24.50 4.55
CA THR A 267 -17.44 -23.21 3.89
C THR A 267 -18.82 -22.68 4.26
N LEU A 268 -18.89 -21.47 4.83
CA LEU A 268 -20.14 -20.78 5.15
C LEU A 268 -20.49 -19.84 4.00
N MET A 269 -21.68 -19.98 3.44
CA MET A 269 -22.25 -19.08 2.44
C MET A 269 -23.22 -18.12 3.12
N VAL A 270 -22.86 -16.85 3.24
CA VAL A 270 -23.75 -15.81 3.77
C VAL A 270 -24.69 -15.37 2.66
N HIS A 271 -25.99 -15.51 2.91
CA HIS A 271 -27.03 -15.23 1.92
C HIS A 271 -27.62 -13.83 2.07
N SER A 272 -27.86 -13.39 3.31
CA SER A 272 -28.49 -12.09 3.55
C SER A 272 -27.80 -11.36 4.70
N VAL A 273 -27.54 -10.06 4.48
CA VAL A 273 -27.08 -9.11 5.51
C VAL A 273 -28.02 -7.93 5.47
N VAL A 274 -28.97 -7.91 6.40
CA VAL A 274 -30.14 -7.04 6.35
C VAL A 274 -30.10 -6.03 7.49
N VAL A 275 -30.39 -4.77 7.17
CA VAL A 275 -30.59 -3.70 8.15
C VAL A 275 -31.85 -2.94 7.77
N ALA A 276 -32.69 -2.68 8.77
CA ALA A 276 -33.89 -1.86 8.65
C ALA A 276 -33.58 -0.56 7.93
N GLU A 277 -34.43 -0.20 6.96
CA GLU A 277 -34.20 0.93 6.07
C GLU A 277 -33.89 2.24 6.83
N ALA A 278 -34.68 2.55 7.86
CA ALA A 278 -34.51 3.72 8.73
C ALA A 278 -33.17 3.76 9.52
N ARG A 279 -32.40 2.66 9.50
CA ARG A 279 -31.15 2.46 10.24
C ARG A 279 -29.94 2.26 9.31
N ARG A 280 -30.14 2.20 7.99
CA ARG A 280 -29.05 2.07 7.02
C ARG A 280 -28.14 3.30 7.03
N ARG A 281 -26.92 3.14 6.49
CA ARG A 281 -25.87 4.17 6.41
C ARG A 281 -25.36 4.74 7.76
N ARG A 282 -25.72 4.11 8.88
CA ARG A 282 -25.19 4.42 10.22
C ARG A 282 -24.04 3.50 10.65
N GLY A 283 -23.45 2.76 9.71
CA GLY A 283 -22.42 1.75 9.98
C GLY A 283 -22.91 0.46 10.64
N LEU A 284 -24.23 0.30 10.87
CA LEU A 284 -24.80 -0.84 11.57
C LEU A 284 -24.58 -2.17 10.85
N GLY A 285 -24.71 -2.21 9.52
CA GLY A 285 -24.45 -3.44 8.75
C GLY A 285 -23.01 -3.92 8.92
N ARG A 286 -22.04 -2.99 8.93
CA ARG A 286 -20.62 -3.28 9.15
C ARG A 286 -20.37 -3.80 10.56
N ALA A 287 -20.94 -3.13 11.57
CA ALA A 287 -20.80 -3.53 12.96
C ALA A 287 -21.40 -4.91 13.21
N MET A 288 -22.61 -5.16 12.68
CA MET A 288 -23.32 -6.44 12.80
C MET A 288 -22.53 -7.56 12.12
N LEU A 289 -22.03 -7.36 10.90
CA LEU A 289 -21.28 -8.38 10.19
C LEU A 289 -19.92 -8.66 10.85
N ARG A 290 -19.20 -7.64 11.35
CA ARG A 290 -17.94 -7.85 12.09
C ARG A 290 -18.17 -8.64 13.37
N GLU A 291 -19.22 -8.34 14.12
CA GLU A 291 -19.55 -9.10 15.34
C GLU A 291 -19.99 -10.53 15.00
N TYR A 292 -20.75 -10.72 13.93
CA TYR A 292 -21.13 -12.04 13.42
C TYR A 292 -19.88 -12.91 13.13
N LEU A 293 -18.93 -12.38 12.36
CA LEU A 293 -17.67 -13.06 12.03
C LEU A 293 -16.82 -13.31 13.27
N ARG A 294 -16.73 -12.32 14.19
CA ARG A 294 -16.02 -12.46 15.46
C ARG A 294 -16.56 -13.62 16.28
N GLN A 295 -17.89 -13.72 16.41
CA GLN A 295 -18.52 -14.82 17.14
C GLN A 295 -18.27 -16.18 16.47
N LEU A 296 -18.31 -16.26 15.14
CA LEU A 296 -17.98 -17.48 14.41
C LEU A 296 -16.51 -17.89 14.59
N ALA A 297 -15.62 -16.92 14.61
CA ALA A 297 -14.21 -17.15 14.85
C ALA A 297 -13.96 -17.64 16.29
N THR A 298 -14.52 -16.97 17.30
CA THR A 298 -14.27 -17.32 18.71
C THR A 298 -15.12 -18.49 19.23
N SER A 299 -16.09 -18.99 18.46
CA SER A 299 -16.95 -20.09 18.88
C SER A 299 -16.19 -21.42 18.94
N SER A 300 -16.28 -22.11 20.07
CA SER A 300 -15.84 -23.50 20.24
C SER A 300 -16.92 -24.53 19.91
N ALA A 301 -18.17 -24.09 19.75
CA ALA A 301 -19.31 -24.96 19.47
C ALA A 301 -19.38 -25.36 17.99
N ALA A 302 -19.58 -26.65 17.73
CA ALA A 302 -19.92 -27.16 16.40
C ALA A 302 -21.36 -26.75 16.03
N PRO A 303 -21.67 -26.47 14.75
CA PRO A 303 -20.78 -26.54 13.58
C PRO A 303 -19.86 -25.32 13.41
N ALA A 304 -20.10 -24.21 14.11
CA ALA A 304 -19.42 -22.93 13.88
C ALA A 304 -17.88 -23.00 13.99
N CYS A 305 -17.35 -23.78 14.94
CA CYS A 305 -15.91 -23.96 15.12
C CYS A 305 -15.21 -24.64 13.93
N ARG A 306 -15.95 -25.31 13.04
CA ARG A 306 -15.44 -26.00 11.85
C ARG A 306 -15.42 -25.11 10.60
N VAL A 307 -16.07 -23.94 10.62
CA VAL A 307 -16.05 -23.01 9.49
C VAL A 307 -14.64 -22.47 9.30
N SER A 308 -14.02 -22.68 8.15
CA SER A 308 -12.70 -22.11 7.83
C SER A 308 -12.79 -20.97 6.83
N ARG A 309 -13.81 -20.96 5.98
CA ARG A 309 -14.00 -19.96 4.93
C ARG A 309 -15.42 -19.43 4.94
N VAL A 310 -15.59 -18.15 4.64
CA VAL A 310 -16.88 -17.50 4.46
C VAL A 310 -16.97 -16.94 3.05
N LEU A 311 -18.01 -17.29 2.31
CA LEU A 311 -18.31 -16.81 0.96
C LEU A 311 -19.62 -16.02 0.96
N LEU A 312 -19.72 -15.03 0.08
CA LEU A 312 -20.98 -14.37 -0.24
C LEU A 312 -20.94 -13.80 -1.65
N ILE A 313 -22.13 -13.47 -2.17
CA ILE A 313 -22.26 -12.66 -3.39
C ILE A 313 -22.82 -11.28 -3.06
N SER A 314 -22.33 -10.27 -3.77
CA SER A 314 -22.77 -8.88 -3.60
C SER A 314 -22.80 -8.15 -4.93
N LYS A 315 -23.69 -7.16 -5.04
CA LYS A 315 -23.64 -6.16 -6.10
C LYS A 315 -22.56 -5.12 -5.82
N LEU A 316 -22.11 -4.45 -6.88
CA LEU A 316 -21.03 -3.46 -6.84
C LEU A 316 -21.18 -2.40 -5.73
N PRO A 317 -22.36 -1.76 -5.52
CA PRO A 317 -22.50 -0.68 -4.55
C PRO A 317 -22.28 -1.11 -3.09
N ASN A 318 -22.42 -2.42 -2.81
CA ASN A 318 -22.29 -2.97 -1.46
C ASN A 318 -20.89 -3.56 -1.20
N LEU A 319 -20.01 -3.64 -2.20
CA LEU A 319 -18.64 -4.17 -2.00
C LEU A 319 -17.87 -3.43 -0.90
N PRO A 320 -17.89 -2.08 -0.78
CA PRO A 320 -17.15 -1.39 0.27
C PRO A 320 -17.52 -1.83 1.70
N LEU A 321 -18.77 -2.23 1.92
CA LEU A 321 -19.22 -2.77 3.20
C LEU A 321 -18.49 -4.07 3.55
N TYR A 322 -18.46 -5.02 2.61
CA TYR A 322 -17.88 -6.34 2.82
C TYR A 322 -16.35 -6.30 2.86
N LEU A 323 -15.72 -5.52 1.99
CA LEU A 323 -14.27 -5.30 2.03
C LEU A 323 -13.82 -4.71 3.39
N ALA A 324 -14.59 -3.75 3.94
CA ALA A 324 -14.33 -3.18 5.27
C ALA A 324 -14.56 -4.17 6.44
N CYS A 325 -15.15 -5.33 6.17
CA CYS A 325 -15.31 -6.44 7.10
C CYS A 325 -14.22 -7.52 6.93
N GLY A 326 -13.25 -7.33 6.03
CA GLY A 326 -12.13 -8.23 5.80
C GLY A 326 -12.31 -9.21 4.63
N PHE A 327 -13.40 -9.10 3.86
CA PHE A 327 -13.59 -9.94 2.67
C PHE A 327 -12.69 -9.49 1.52
N SER A 328 -12.28 -10.44 0.69
CA SER A 328 -11.55 -10.23 -0.56
C SER A 328 -12.48 -10.50 -1.75
N LEU A 329 -12.39 -9.69 -2.81
CA LEU A 329 -13.16 -9.91 -4.03
C LEU A 329 -12.56 -11.05 -4.86
N VAL A 330 -13.35 -12.08 -5.15
CA VAL A 330 -12.94 -13.23 -5.98
C VAL A 330 -13.14 -12.92 -7.47
N GLY A 331 -14.26 -12.27 -7.83
CA GLY A 331 -14.58 -11.90 -9.21
C GLY A 331 -16.08 -11.89 -9.50
N ARG A 332 -16.47 -11.83 -10.78
CA ARG A 332 -17.89 -11.94 -11.18
C ARG A 332 -18.42 -13.33 -10.83
N SER A 333 -19.56 -13.38 -10.15
CA SER A 333 -20.19 -14.64 -9.78
C SER A 333 -20.95 -15.23 -10.98
N THR A 334 -20.89 -16.55 -11.10
CA THR A 334 -21.75 -17.34 -11.99
C THR A 334 -23.16 -17.49 -11.43
N VAL A 335 -23.34 -17.20 -10.14
CA VAL A 335 -24.64 -17.13 -9.48
C VAL A 335 -25.11 -15.68 -9.50
N ALA A 336 -26.27 -15.44 -10.14
CA ALA A 336 -26.85 -14.11 -10.25
C ALA A 336 -28.35 -14.19 -9.99
N HIS A 337 -28.86 -13.20 -9.26
CA HIS A 337 -30.28 -12.99 -9.06
C HIS A 337 -30.70 -11.72 -9.80
N GLY A 338 -31.78 -11.79 -10.57
CA GLY A 338 -32.24 -10.65 -11.38
C GLY A 338 -31.35 -10.35 -12.58
N ARG A 339 -31.32 -9.08 -13.01
CA ARG A 339 -30.64 -8.62 -14.24
C ARG A 339 -29.24 -8.04 -14.01
N ASP A 340 -28.92 -7.67 -12.78
CA ASP A 340 -27.65 -7.00 -12.44
C ASP A 340 -26.53 -8.02 -12.24
N SER A 341 -25.28 -7.60 -12.46
CA SER A 341 -24.10 -8.43 -12.20
C SER A 341 -23.85 -8.59 -10.70
N TRP A 342 -23.57 -9.84 -10.29
CA TRP A 342 -23.18 -10.19 -8.94
C TRP A 342 -21.69 -10.55 -8.89
N TYR A 343 -21.08 -10.28 -7.74
CA TYR A 343 -19.66 -10.53 -7.49
C TYR A 343 -19.48 -11.39 -6.26
N GLU A 344 -18.57 -12.35 -6.35
CA GLU A 344 -18.26 -13.27 -5.27
C GLU A 344 -17.13 -12.72 -4.40
N LEU A 345 -17.29 -12.85 -3.08
CA LEU A 345 -16.33 -12.43 -2.07
C LEU A 345 -16.03 -13.58 -1.11
N GLU A 346 -14.79 -13.65 -0.66
CA GLU A 346 -14.32 -14.66 0.29
C GLU A 346 -13.62 -14.04 1.51
N LEU A 347 -13.68 -14.73 2.65
CA LEU A 347 -12.94 -14.40 3.86
C LEU A 347 -12.40 -15.68 4.48
N ASP A 348 -11.10 -15.68 4.80
CA ASP A 348 -10.47 -16.75 5.57
C ASP A 348 -10.75 -16.54 7.06
N LEU A 349 -11.59 -17.39 7.64
CA LEU A 349 -11.96 -17.30 9.04
C LEU A 349 -10.87 -17.86 9.95
N ALA A 350 -9.96 -18.69 9.45
CA ALA A 350 -8.81 -19.17 10.22
C ALA A 350 -7.81 -18.03 10.51
N GLU A 351 -7.66 -17.07 9.58
CA GLU A 351 -6.91 -15.83 9.81
C GLU A 351 -7.58 -15.00 10.92
N LEU A 352 -8.88 -14.72 10.81
CA LEU A 352 -9.60 -13.95 11.83
C LEU A 352 -9.61 -14.60 13.23
N ARG A 353 -9.65 -15.95 13.28
CA ARG A 353 -9.55 -16.71 14.54
C ARG A 353 -8.23 -16.50 15.26
N HIS A 354 -7.16 -16.33 14.50
CA HIS A 354 -5.85 -16.10 15.04
C HIS A 354 -5.75 -14.69 15.67
N ASP A 355 -6.33 -13.69 15.02
CA ASP A 355 -6.33 -12.29 15.47
C ASP A 355 -7.12 -12.06 16.78
N LEU A 356 -8.07 -12.94 17.10
CA LEU A 356 -9.03 -12.76 18.20
C LEU A 356 -8.71 -13.56 19.48
N ARG A 357 -7.61 -14.33 19.55
CA ARG A 357 -7.24 -15.10 20.76
C ARG A 357 -6.82 -14.17 21.90
N GLU A 358 -7.16 -14.51 23.16
CA GLU A 358 -6.79 -13.74 24.37
C GLU A 358 -5.26 -13.65 24.61
N ASP A 359 -4.47 -14.53 23.97
CA ASP A 359 -3.01 -14.41 23.89
C ASP A 359 -2.53 -13.25 23.00
N GLY A 360 -3.46 -12.53 22.35
CA GLY A 360 -3.24 -11.39 21.47
C GLY A 360 -2.33 -11.66 20.27
N PRO A 361 -2.22 -10.75 19.29
CA PRO A 361 -0.96 -10.66 18.56
C PRO A 361 0.13 -10.43 19.60
N ARG A 362 1.03 -11.40 19.78
CA ARG A 362 2.28 -11.16 20.53
C ARG A 362 2.89 -9.93 19.88
N ALA A 363 2.98 -8.84 20.64
CA ALA A 363 3.39 -7.54 20.14
C ALA A 363 4.60 -7.70 19.20
N GLU A 364 4.37 -7.38 17.93
CA GLU A 364 5.30 -7.74 16.87
C GLU A 364 6.62 -7.02 17.11
N ALA A 365 7.72 -7.76 17.03
CA ALA A 365 9.03 -7.20 17.21
C ALA A 365 9.43 -6.47 15.92
N MET A 366 9.84 -5.23 16.06
CA MET A 366 10.41 -4.45 14.98
C MET A 366 11.87 -4.14 15.30
N VAL A 367 12.73 -4.23 14.29
CA VAL A 367 14.09 -3.70 14.38
C VAL A 367 14.33 -2.76 13.22
N GLN A 368 15.01 -1.66 13.46
CA GLN A 368 15.52 -0.82 12.38
C GLN A 368 16.97 -1.16 12.15
N VAL A 369 17.31 -1.45 10.90
CA VAL A 369 18.64 -1.85 10.46
C VAL A 369 19.13 -0.88 9.40
N ASP A 370 20.35 -0.39 9.55
CA ASP A 370 21.05 0.33 8.51
C ASP A 370 21.80 -0.68 7.65
N ALA A 371 21.35 -0.88 6.42
CA ALA A 371 22.01 -1.73 5.43
C ALA A 371 23.10 -0.96 4.67
N PHE A 372 24.08 -1.69 4.12
CA PHE A 372 25.28 -1.15 3.46
C PHE A 372 26.21 -0.31 4.36
N SER A 373 26.10 -0.52 5.68
CA SER A 373 26.96 0.11 6.68
C SER A 373 27.05 -0.74 7.95
N ARG A 374 28.16 -0.58 8.68
CA ARG A 374 28.30 -1.02 10.08
C ARG A 374 28.28 0.11 11.09
N ALA A 375 28.40 1.35 10.62
CA ALA A 375 28.23 2.52 11.46
C ALA A 375 26.73 2.84 11.52
N PRO A 376 26.12 2.90 12.73
CA PRO A 376 24.77 3.42 12.88
C PRO A 376 24.65 4.82 12.27
N PHE A 377 23.49 5.12 11.70
CA PHE A 377 23.16 6.37 11.02
C PHE A 377 23.88 6.61 9.68
N ALA A 378 24.62 5.62 9.18
CA ALA A 378 25.13 5.56 7.81
C ALA A 378 24.40 4.45 7.03
N GLY A 379 24.65 4.29 5.73
CA GLY A 379 23.93 3.31 4.92
C GLY A 379 22.46 3.68 4.68
N ASN A 380 21.64 2.67 4.34
CA ASN A 380 20.21 2.84 4.06
C ASN A 380 19.34 2.20 5.17
N PRO A 381 18.53 2.98 5.90
CA PRO A 381 17.69 2.45 6.97
C PRO A 381 16.48 1.68 6.43
N ALA A 382 16.22 0.51 7.00
CA ALA A 382 14.97 -0.22 6.81
C ALA A 382 14.42 -0.72 8.15
N ALA A 383 13.10 -0.64 8.32
CA ALA A 383 12.42 -1.35 9.40
C ALA A 383 12.22 -2.81 8.98
N VAL A 384 12.44 -3.74 9.91
CA VAL A 384 12.15 -5.16 9.75
C VAL A 384 11.17 -5.55 10.83
N VAL A 385 9.97 -5.96 10.42
CA VAL A 385 8.90 -6.37 11.30
C VAL A 385 8.77 -7.89 11.23
N PHE A 386 8.93 -8.55 12.38
CA PHE A 386 8.72 -9.98 12.50
C PHE A 386 7.24 -10.27 12.71
N THR A 387 6.59 -10.65 11.63
CA THR A 387 5.19 -11.06 11.64
C THR A 387 5.12 -12.57 11.87
N GLN A 388 4.14 -13.04 12.64
CA GLN A 388 3.99 -14.49 12.81
C GLN A 388 3.32 -15.16 11.61
N ARG A 389 2.54 -14.42 10.80
CA ARG A 389 1.69 -14.99 9.74
C ARG A 389 1.48 -14.10 8.51
N GLY A 390 2.39 -13.17 8.23
CA GLY A 390 2.38 -12.43 6.96
C GLY A 390 1.28 -11.39 6.80
N GLY A 391 0.65 -10.95 7.91
CA GLY A 391 -0.19 -9.76 8.18
C GLY A 391 -1.05 -9.16 7.04
N ALA A 392 -2.25 -8.67 7.37
CA ALA A 392 -3.09 -8.00 6.37
C ALA A 392 -2.32 -6.85 5.67
N ALA A 393 -2.35 -6.82 4.33
CA ALA A 393 -1.57 -5.85 3.53
C ALA A 393 -1.86 -4.39 3.94
N ALA A 394 -3.11 -4.08 4.29
CA ALA A 394 -3.50 -2.75 4.76
C ALA A 394 -2.86 -2.37 6.10
N TRP A 395 -2.67 -3.34 7.00
CA TRP A 395 -1.97 -3.11 8.26
C TRP A 395 -0.47 -2.93 8.03
N MET A 396 0.15 -3.76 7.18
CA MET A 396 1.56 -3.61 6.80
C MET A 396 1.84 -2.24 6.19
N LEU A 397 0.96 -1.78 5.30
CA LEU A 397 1.05 -0.46 4.70
C LEU A 397 0.92 0.66 5.74
N ALA A 398 -0.01 0.53 6.70
CA ALA A 398 -0.15 1.49 7.79
C ALA A 398 1.09 1.56 8.68
N VAL A 399 1.70 0.41 9.02
CA VAL A 399 2.97 0.36 9.77
C VAL A 399 4.12 0.98 8.97
N ALA A 400 4.21 0.69 7.68
CA ALA A 400 5.22 1.29 6.81
C ALA A 400 5.06 2.81 6.71
N ALA A 401 3.82 3.30 6.63
CA ALA A 401 3.49 4.72 6.64
C ALA A 401 3.88 5.40 7.96
N GLU A 402 3.60 4.76 9.10
CA GLU A 402 3.96 5.26 10.42
C GLU A 402 5.48 5.31 10.63
N ASN A 403 6.21 4.29 10.17
CA ASN A 403 7.67 4.24 10.27
C ASN A 403 8.34 5.35 9.45
N ALA A 404 7.72 5.75 8.33
CA ALA A 404 8.22 6.79 7.42
C ALA A 404 9.70 6.60 6.99
N LEU A 405 10.15 5.35 6.89
CA LEU A 405 11.44 4.95 6.34
C LEU A 405 11.31 4.70 4.82
N PRO A 406 12.44 4.67 4.07
CA PRO A 406 12.42 4.28 2.66
C PRO A 406 11.63 2.98 2.46
N GLU A 407 11.95 1.95 3.24
CA GLU A 407 11.22 0.68 3.23
C GLU A 407 11.04 0.06 4.62
N THR A 408 9.91 -0.62 4.77
CA THR A 408 9.62 -1.58 5.85
C THR A 408 9.48 -2.98 5.26
N ALA A 409 10.33 -3.90 5.71
CA ALA A 409 10.28 -5.32 5.39
C ALA A 409 9.45 -6.08 6.42
N PHE A 410 8.51 -6.91 5.96
CA PHE A 410 7.74 -7.81 6.80
C PHE A 410 8.21 -9.24 6.56
N VAL A 411 8.68 -9.88 7.62
CA VAL A 411 9.21 -11.24 7.59
C VAL A 411 8.21 -12.16 8.27
N ALA A 412 7.93 -13.32 7.66
CA ALA A 412 7.07 -14.34 8.23
C ALA A 412 7.71 -15.73 8.14
N PRO A 413 7.57 -16.61 9.14
CA PRO A 413 7.91 -18.01 8.96
C PRO A 413 6.99 -18.63 7.90
N LEU A 414 7.54 -19.46 7.01
CA LEU A 414 6.71 -20.34 6.18
C LEU A 414 6.29 -21.53 7.04
N TRP A 415 5.02 -21.92 6.98
CA TRP A 415 4.53 -23.11 7.67
C TRP A 415 4.60 -24.29 6.70
N GLU A 416 5.11 -25.45 7.14
CA GLU A 416 4.98 -26.67 6.38
C GLU A 416 3.49 -27.00 6.25
N VAL A 417 2.99 -27.07 5.01
CA VAL A 417 1.88 -27.98 4.73
C VAL A 417 2.50 -29.35 4.92
N GLU A 418 2.11 -30.07 5.97
CA GLU A 418 2.47 -31.48 6.09
C GLU A 418 2.04 -32.17 4.78
N GLU A 419 3.00 -32.55 3.94
CA GLU A 419 2.86 -33.68 3.03
C GLU A 419 2.70 -34.92 3.93
N ALA A 420 1.48 -35.10 4.45
CA ALA A 420 1.12 -36.21 5.28
C ALA A 420 1.02 -37.47 4.41
N LYS A 421 1.92 -38.40 4.70
CA LYS A 421 1.75 -39.86 4.67
C LYS A 421 1.61 -40.53 3.31
N GLU A 422 2.71 -41.15 2.87
CA GLU A 422 2.64 -42.46 2.20
C GLU A 422 3.61 -43.54 2.75
N GLU A 423 4.36 -43.32 3.84
CA GLU A 423 5.32 -44.36 4.32
C GLU A 423 5.24 -44.70 5.82
N ARG A 424 4.09 -44.53 6.48
CA ARG A 424 3.90 -45.06 7.85
C ARG A 424 2.63 -45.85 8.01
N ASP A 425 2.55 -46.95 7.28
CA ASP A 425 1.82 -48.14 7.69
C ASP A 425 2.75 -49.34 7.55
N GLU A 426 3.70 -49.50 8.48
CA GLU A 426 4.32 -50.79 8.85
C GLU A 426 5.33 -50.60 9.99
N ALA A 427 4.84 -50.30 11.20
CA ALA A 427 5.44 -50.71 12.48
C ALA A 427 4.64 -50.06 13.63
N GLY A 428 3.91 -50.89 14.37
CA GLY A 428 3.14 -50.46 15.53
C GLY A 428 4.01 -49.92 16.67
N GLY A 429 3.43 -49.02 17.46
CA GLY A 429 4.03 -48.54 18.71
C GLY A 429 3.19 -47.45 19.36
N ALA A 430 2.63 -47.75 20.53
CA ALA A 430 1.75 -46.90 21.31
C ALA A 430 2.48 -45.73 22.02
N GLY A 431 1.73 -44.65 22.27
CA GLY A 431 1.87 -43.82 23.46
C GLY A 431 2.70 -42.54 23.34
N GLY A 432 2.03 -41.39 23.44
CA GLY A 432 2.66 -40.11 23.73
C GLY A 432 1.74 -38.93 23.41
N ALA A 433 1.05 -38.40 24.42
CA ALA A 433 0.35 -37.12 24.33
C ALA A 433 1.39 -36.02 24.04
N GLY A 434 1.47 -35.59 22.77
CA GLY A 434 2.39 -34.56 22.30
C GLY A 434 2.01 -33.19 22.85
N ALA A 435 2.96 -32.52 23.49
CA ALA A 435 2.88 -31.13 23.88
C ALA A 435 2.48 -30.23 22.69
N PRO A 436 1.81 -29.07 22.92
CA PRO A 436 1.49 -28.14 21.85
C PRO A 436 2.79 -27.64 21.19
N PRO A 437 2.79 -27.40 19.86
CA PRO A 437 3.99 -27.01 19.14
C PRO A 437 4.54 -25.69 19.66
N ARG A 438 5.85 -25.69 19.96
CA ARG A 438 6.64 -24.49 20.25
C ARG A 438 6.61 -23.55 19.04
N ALA A 439 6.65 -22.24 19.31
CA ALA A 439 6.64 -21.17 18.31
C ALA A 439 7.53 -21.50 17.09
N ALA A 440 6.96 -21.39 15.89
CA ALA A 440 7.61 -21.70 14.63
C ALA A 440 8.87 -20.84 14.45
N ARG A 441 10.04 -21.48 14.56
CA ARG A 441 11.26 -20.99 13.90
C ARG A 441 11.07 -21.23 12.40
N GLY A 442 11.60 -20.35 11.54
CA GLY A 442 11.52 -20.54 10.09
C GLY A 442 11.91 -21.96 9.71
N VAL A 443 11.23 -22.55 8.73
CA VAL A 443 11.46 -23.94 8.32
C VAL A 443 12.89 -24.03 7.83
N VAL A 444 13.73 -24.73 8.59
CA VAL A 444 15.07 -25.10 8.14
C VAL A 444 14.91 -26.37 7.34
N ALA A 445 15.08 -26.29 6.03
CA ALA A 445 15.03 -27.44 5.16
C ALA A 445 16.17 -28.42 5.49
N ARG A 446 16.04 -29.67 5.05
CA ARG A 446 17.03 -30.74 5.32
C ARG A 446 18.44 -30.41 4.82
N ASP A 447 18.55 -29.46 3.89
CA ASP A 447 19.81 -28.95 3.33
C ASP A 447 20.50 -27.88 4.20
N GLY A 448 19.88 -27.48 5.32
CA GLY A 448 20.40 -26.46 6.23
C GLY A 448 20.06 -25.03 5.81
N CYS A 449 19.25 -24.81 4.77
CA CYS A 449 18.74 -23.49 4.40
C CYS A 449 17.51 -23.12 5.24
N ALA A 450 17.43 -21.87 5.70
CA ALA A 450 16.26 -21.36 6.41
C ALA A 450 15.31 -20.63 5.45
N HIS A 451 14.01 -20.93 5.49
CA HIS A 451 13.03 -20.35 4.57
C HIS A 451 12.05 -19.40 5.28
N PHE A 452 11.82 -18.23 4.68
CA PHE A 452 10.94 -17.20 5.20
C PHE A 452 10.13 -16.52 4.09
N GLY A 453 8.90 -16.11 4.38
CA GLY A 453 8.17 -15.15 3.55
C GLY A 453 8.72 -13.73 3.74
N LEU A 454 8.81 -12.96 2.66
CA LEU A 454 9.27 -11.58 2.69
C LEU A 454 8.42 -10.68 1.80
N ARG A 455 8.01 -9.54 2.35
CA ARG A 455 7.28 -8.46 1.66
C ARG A 455 7.90 -7.12 2.01
N TRP A 456 7.82 -6.16 1.09
CA TRP A 456 8.39 -4.82 1.28
C TRP A 456 7.37 -3.75 0.99
N PHE A 457 7.33 -2.75 1.87
CA PHE A 457 6.42 -1.62 1.74
C PHE A 457 7.20 -0.33 1.87
N THR A 458 6.98 0.57 0.93
CA THR A 458 7.22 2.00 1.14
C THR A 458 6.07 2.58 1.99
N PRO A 459 6.12 3.85 2.41
CA PRO A 459 5.00 4.49 3.11
C PRO A 459 3.67 4.51 2.34
N THR A 460 3.69 4.27 1.02
CA THR A 460 2.49 4.43 0.17
C THR A 460 2.10 3.19 -0.62
N VAL A 461 3.02 2.24 -0.84
CA VAL A 461 2.76 1.06 -1.67
C VAL A 461 3.67 -0.12 -1.34
N GLU A 462 3.17 -1.34 -1.57
CA GLU A 462 3.98 -2.57 -1.60
C GLU A 462 4.86 -2.60 -2.85
N VAL A 463 6.15 -2.87 -2.71
CA VAL A 463 7.11 -2.93 -3.83
C VAL A 463 7.50 -4.36 -4.15
N SER A 464 7.77 -4.62 -5.44
CA SER A 464 8.00 -5.97 -5.96
C SER A 464 9.38 -6.55 -5.59
N LEU A 465 10.37 -5.69 -5.35
CA LEU A 465 11.74 -6.07 -4.99
C LEU A 465 12.43 -4.91 -4.27
N CYS A 466 13.10 -5.17 -3.16
CA CYS A 466 13.98 -4.19 -2.50
C CYS A 466 15.27 -4.84 -1.98
N GLY A 467 16.43 -4.33 -2.41
CA GLY A 467 17.73 -4.91 -2.04
C GLY A 467 18.12 -4.64 -0.59
N HIS A 468 18.13 -3.38 -0.15
CA HIS A 468 18.66 -3.01 1.16
C HIS A 468 17.78 -3.57 2.30
N ALA A 469 16.45 -3.54 2.13
CA ALA A 469 15.51 -4.09 3.10
C ALA A 469 15.60 -5.64 3.17
N THR A 470 16.02 -6.31 2.10
CA THR A 470 16.33 -7.75 2.12
C THR A 470 17.60 -8.06 2.92
N ILE A 471 18.66 -7.26 2.74
CA ILE A 471 19.89 -7.36 3.56
C ILE A 471 19.56 -7.11 5.03
N ALA A 472 18.74 -6.08 5.32
CA ALA A 472 18.26 -5.77 6.66
C ALA A 472 17.47 -6.95 7.28
N ALA A 473 16.54 -7.54 6.52
CA ALA A 473 15.76 -8.70 6.97
C ALA A 473 16.65 -9.91 7.29
N ALA A 474 17.62 -10.23 6.44
CA ALA A 474 18.56 -11.32 6.68
C ALA A 474 19.41 -11.06 7.94
N HIS A 475 19.95 -9.84 8.09
CA HIS A 475 20.67 -9.43 9.29
C HIS A 475 19.84 -9.63 10.55
N ALA A 476 18.60 -9.12 10.55
CA ALA A 476 17.69 -9.19 11.68
C ALA A 476 17.32 -10.64 12.05
N LEU A 477 17.12 -11.51 11.05
CA LEU A 477 16.80 -12.92 11.26
C LEU A 477 17.95 -13.69 11.93
N TRP A 478 19.18 -13.53 11.45
CA TRP A 478 20.36 -14.15 12.09
C TRP A 478 20.61 -13.57 13.48
N GLU A 479 20.52 -12.25 13.63
CA GLU A 479 20.81 -11.57 14.91
C GLU A 479 19.81 -11.95 16.00
N SER A 480 18.54 -12.08 15.65
CA SER A 480 17.47 -12.52 16.57
C SER A 480 17.51 -14.02 16.89
N GLY A 481 18.31 -14.81 16.16
CA GLY A 481 18.34 -16.27 16.25
C GLY A 481 17.13 -16.98 15.67
N GLN A 482 16.31 -16.29 14.85
CA GLN A 482 15.20 -16.91 14.11
C GLN A 482 15.68 -17.74 12.92
N ALA A 483 16.77 -17.31 12.26
CA ALA A 483 17.56 -18.14 11.36
C ALA A 483 18.82 -18.63 12.09
N PRO A 484 19.26 -19.90 11.89
CA PRO A 484 20.52 -20.36 12.44
C PRO A 484 21.70 -19.50 11.96
N ALA A 485 22.64 -19.20 12.85
CA ALA A 485 23.79 -18.37 12.52
C ALA A 485 24.60 -18.97 11.36
N GLY A 486 24.87 -18.18 10.32
CA GLY A 486 25.61 -18.60 9.13
C GLY A 486 24.83 -19.49 8.15
N ALA A 487 23.61 -19.94 8.49
CA ALA A 487 22.77 -20.67 7.54
C ALA A 487 22.29 -19.72 6.43
N PRO A 488 22.35 -20.11 5.15
CA PRO A 488 21.72 -19.35 4.08
C PRO A 488 20.22 -19.17 4.36
N ILE A 489 19.67 -18.03 3.95
CA ILE A 489 18.25 -17.74 4.04
C ILE A 489 17.69 -17.65 2.63
N GLU A 490 16.59 -18.35 2.36
CA GLU A 490 15.81 -18.20 1.14
C GLU A 490 14.49 -17.50 1.46
N PHE A 491 14.30 -16.33 0.86
CA PHE A 491 13.09 -15.54 0.97
C PHE A 491 12.12 -15.87 -0.15
N HIS A 492 10.90 -16.22 0.22
CA HIS A 492 9.78 -16.45 -0.68
C HIS A 492 8.99 -15.16 -0.80
N THR A 493 9.03 -14.54 -1.97
CA THR A 493 8.45 -13.22 -2.21
C THR A 493 7.29 -13.32 -3.19
N ARG A 494 6.30 -12.46 -3.05
CA ARG A 494 5.07 -12.52 -3.89
C ARG A 494 5.33 -12.21 -5.36
N MET A 495 6.26 -11.31 -5.66
CA MET A 495 6.42 -10.72 -7.00
C MET A 495 7.78 -10.97 -7.65
N ALA A 496 8.86 -11.11 -6.86
CA ALA A 496 10.21 -11.34 -7.39
C ALA A 496 10.64 -12.82 -7.38
N GLY A 497 9.80 -13.72 -6.85
CA GLY A 497 10.16 -15.13 -6.65
C GLY A 497 11.09 -15.34 -5.46
N ALA A 498 11.88 -16.42 -5.49
CA ALA A 498 12.81 -16.75 -4.43
C ALA A 498 14.06 -15.85 -4.49
N LEU A 499 14.46 -15.29 -3.33
CA LEU A 499 15.69 -14.51 -3.18
C LEU A 499 16.57 -15.13 -2.11
N ARG A 500 17.83 -15.37 -2.45
CA ARG A 500 18.78 -16.00 -1.54
C ARG A 500 19.68 -14.97 -0.87
N ALA A 501 19.81 -15.07 0.45
CA ALA A 501 20.71 -14.30 1.27
C ALA A 501 21.75 -15.21 1.96
N THR A 502 23.03 -14.85 1.86
CA THR A 502 24.13 -15.63 2.46
C THR A 502 25.05 -14.71 3.28
N GLN A 503 25.35 -15.11 4.51
CA GLN A 503 26.36 -14.44 5.33
C GLN A 503 27.76 -14.92 4.92
N LEU A 504 28.63 -13.99 4.56
CA LEU A 504 30.01 -14.27 4.16
C LEU A 504 30.96 -14.23 5.35
N ALA A 505 32.10 -14.93 5.25
CA ALA A 505 33.11 -15.00 6.32
C ALA A 505 33.68 -13.63 6.70
N ASP A 506 33.73 -12.70 5.75
CA ASP A 506 34.12 -11.31 5.94
C ASP A 506 32.97 -10.43 6.44
N GLY A 507 31.87 -11.00 6.91
CA GLY A 507 30.74 -10.32 7.53
C GLY A 507 29.85 -9.50 6.59
N PHE A 508 30.08 -9.54 5.29
CA PHE A 508 29.13 -9.06 4.29
C PHE A 508 27.93 -10.02 4.19
N ILE A 509 26.77 -9.45 3.88
CA ILE A 509 25.58 -10.20 3.52
C ILE A 509 25.43 -10.08 2.01
N ARG A 510 25.45 -11.23 1.32
CA ARG A 510 25.18 -11.33 -0.12
C ARG A 510 23.70 -11.57 -0.35
N ILE A 511 23.11 -10.82 -1.26
CA ILE A 511 21.85 -11.19 -1.93
C ILE A 511 22.12 -11.47 -3.41
N GLU A 512 21.38 -12.42 -3.97
CA GLU A 512 21.50 -12.83 -5.38
C GLU A 512 20.31 -12.25 -6.17
N LEU A 513 20.60 -11.39 -7.14
CA LEU A 513 19.61 -10.77 -8.02
C LEU A 513 19.82 -11.25 -9.45
N ARG A 514 18.77 -11.31 -10.26
CA ARG A 514 18.91 -11.53 -11.70
C ARG A 514 19.67 -10.35 -12.32
N ALA A 515 20.63 -10.63 -13.21
CA ALA A 515 21.34 -9.56 -13.90
C ALA A 515 20.37 -8.72 -14.75
N PRO A 516 20.30 -7.40 -14.52
CA PRO A 516 19.44 -6.53 -15.30
C PRO A 516 20.02 -6.33 -16.71
N VAL A 517 19.13 -6.04 -17.66
CA VAL A 517 19.52 -5.61 -19.02
C VAL A 517 19.66 -4.08 -19.03
N LEU A 518 20.70 -3.59 -19.71
CA LEU A 518 20.92 -2.16 -19.93
C LEU A 518 20.49 -1.79 -21.35
N GLU A 519 19.73 -0.71 -21.47
CA GLU A 519 19.31 -0.16 -22.75
C GLU A 519 19.93 1.23 -22.98
N SER A 520 20.24 1.57 -24.24
CA SER A 520 20.64 2.93 -24.58
C SER A 520 19.46 3.90 -24.43
N PRO A 521 19.66 5.15 -23.98
CA PRO A 521 18.61 6.16 -23.83
C PRO A 521 17.83 6.39 -25.12
N ASP A 522 18.50 6.34 -26.28
CA ASP A 522 17.84 6.49 -27.58
C ASP A 522 16.75 5.45 -27.83
N VAL A 523 16.94 4.22 -27.31
CA VAL A 523 15.95 3.15 -27.41
C VAL A 523 14.90 3.28 -26.31
N ALA A 524 15.35 3.42 -25.06
CA ALA A 524 14.49 3.41 -23.89
C ALA A 524 13.56 4.64 -23.78
N LEU A 525 13.97 5.77 -24.37
CA LEU A 525 13.25 7.05 -24.34
C LEU A 525 12.62 7.45 -25.68
N ALA A 526 12.80 6.66 -26.75
CA ALA A 526 12.27 6.94 -28.09
C ALA A 526 10.76 7.25 -28.10
N ALA A 527 9.99 6.55 -27.26
CA ALA A 527 8.55 6.73 -27.17
C ALA A 527 8.15 7.96 -26.34
N ALA A 528 9.03 8.46 -25.48
CA ALA A 528 8.74 9.53 -24.54
C ALA A 528 9.22 10.91 -25.01
N CYS A 529 10.26 10.98 -25.84
CA CYS A 529 10.83 12.23 -26.31
C CYS A 529 11.47 12.10 -27.70
N ALA A 530 11.52 13.21 -28.44
CA ALA A 530 12.12 13.27 -29.78
C ALA A 530 13.65 13.45 -29.73
N ASP A 531 14.18 14.03 -28.65
CA ASP A 531 15.62 14.27 -28.45
C ASP A 531 16.04 13.81 -27.04
N PRO A 532 16.37 12.51 -26.88
CA PRO A 532 16.86 11.95 -25.62
C PRO A 532 18.11 12.66 -25.09
N ALA A 533 18.99 13.16 -25.97
CA ALA A 533 20.22 13.84 -25.56
C ALA A 533 19.92 15.20 -24.91
N ALA A 534 18.97 15.95 -25.45
CA ALA A 534 18.50 17.21 -24.85
C ALA A 534 17.82 16.99 -23.49
N GLU A 535 17.07 15.90 -23.35
CA GLU A 535 16.42 15.54 -22.09
C GLU A 535 17.43 15.12 -21.01
N VAL A 536 18.43 14.30 -21.36
CA VAL A 536 19.56 13.98 -20.48
C VAL A 536 20.30 15.25 -20.07
N HIS A 537 20.56 16.17 -21.01
CA HIS A 537 21.20 17.46 -20.69
C HIS A 537 20.36 18.30 -19.71
N THR A 538 19.04 18.33 -19.88
CA THR A 538 18.12 19.03 -18.96
C THR A 538 18.21 18.46 -17.54
N LEU A 539 18.26 17.13 -17.42
CA LEU A 539 18.46 16.45 -16.13
C LEU A 539 19.82 16.78 -15.50
N LEU A 540 20.89 16.85 -16.29
CA LEU A 540 22.21 17.27 -15.81
C LEU A 540 22.20 18.70 -15.26
N CYS A 541 21.50 19.62 -15.94
CA CYS A 541 21.32 20.97 -15.43
C CYS A 541 20.50 21.00 -14.12
N ALA A 542 19.47 20.16 -14.02
CA ALA A 542 18.66 20.04 -12.80
C ALA A 542 19.48 19.45 -11.62
N LEU A 543 20.50 18.63 -11.90
CA LEU A 543 21.46 18.15 -10.90
C LEU A 543 22.47 19.24 -10.45
N GLY A 544 22.39 20.44 -11.00
CA GLY A 544 23.25 21.57 -10.65
C GLY A 544 24.48 21.74 -11.55
N LEU A 545 24.58 21.00 -12.65
CA LEU A 545 25.69 21.14 -13.59
C LEU A 545 25.46 22.32 -14.56
N GLY A 546 26.53 23.02 -14.93
CA GLY A 546 26.45 24.18 -15.82
C GLY A 546 25.97 23.83 -17.24
N ALA A 547 25.60 24.84 -18.03
CA ALA A 547 25.09 24.67 -19.41
C ALA A 547 26.08 23.99 -20.38
N GLY A 548 27.36 23.91 -20.01
CA GLY A 548 28.39 23.17 -20.74
C GLY A 548 28.47 21.68 -20.39
N ALA A 549 27.74 21.23 -19.36
CA ALA A 549 27.74 19.84 -18.93
C ALA A 549 27.15 18.95 -20.02
N ARG A 550 27.88 17.90 -20.35
CA ARG A 550 27.47 16.93 -21.36
C ARG A 550 27.66 15.57 -20.74
N ALA A 551 26.62 14.74 -20.75
CA ALA A 551 26.88 13.31 -20.81
C ALA A 551 27.79 13.13 -22.03
N ARG A 552 28.96 12.53 -21.86
CA ARG A 552 29.94 12.39 -22.94
C ARG A 552 29.37 11.39 -23.97
N GLY A 553 28.48 11.87 -24.84
CA GLY A 553 27.90 11.14 -25.95
C GLY A 553 26.77 10.16 -25.63
N VAL A 554 26.08 9.73 -26.70
CA VAL A 554 25.21 8.57 -26.75
C VAL A 554 26.09 7.32 -26.59
N GLY A 555 25.82 6.52 -25.54
CA GLY A 555 26.64 5.35 -25.18
C GLY A 555 27.26 5.39 -23.77
N GLU A 556 27.10 6.49 -23.03
CA GLU A 556 27.59 6.66 -21.65
C GLU A 556 26.47 6.92 -20.62
N ALA A 557 25.23 6.96 -21.07
CA ALA A 557 24.04 6.87 -20.25
C ALA A 557 23.26 5.62 -20.62
N PHE A 558 22.55 5.03 -19.67
CA PHE A 558 21.80 3.78 -19.84
C PHE A 558 20.52 3.83 -19.03
N VAL A 559 19.48 3.18 -19.52
CA VAL A 559 18.25 2.99 -18.76
C VAL A 559 18.21 1.53 -18.28
N GLY A 560 17.92 1.36 -16.99
CA GLY A 560 17.68 0.06 -16.40
C GLY A 560 16.41 -0.62 -16.96
N PRO A 561 16.12 -1.86 -16.53
CA PRO A 561 15.06 -2.67 -17.12
C PRO A 561 13.67 -2.03 -16.90
N PRO A 562 12.65 -2.42 -17.68
CA PRO A 562 11.33 -1.79 -17.70
C PRO A 562 10.66 -1.63 -16.33
N GLU A 563 10.97 -2.49 -15.37
CA GLU A 563 10.41 -2.49 -14.01
C GLU A 563 11.05 -1.42 -13.10
N ALA A 564 12.28 -1.01 -13.39
CA ALA A 564 13.02 0.00 -12.61
C ALA A 564 13.17 1.32 -13.37
N ARG A 565 13.52 1.30 -14.66
CA ARG A 565 13.74 2.49 -15.51
C ARG A 565 14.58 3.59 -14.83
N ASP A 566 15.69 3.22 -14.22
CA ASP A 566 16.68 4.17 -13.69
C ASP A 566 17.60 4.65 -14.81
N LEU A 567 17.80 5.96 -14.93
CA LEU A 567 18.77 6.54 -15.87
C LEU A 567 20.14 6.65 -15.20
N LEU A 568 21.07 5.77 -15.57
CA LEU A 568 22.49 5.90 -15.22
C LEU A 568 23.14 6.96 -16.11
N VAL A 569 23.91 7.88 -15.53
CA VAL A 569 24.66 8.89 -16.28
C VAL A 569 26.11 8.93 -15.79
N LEU A 570 27.05 8.56 -16.67
CA LEU A 570 28.47 8.68 -16.38
C LEU A 570 28.93 10.14 -16.49
N LEU A 571 29.60 10.63 -15.45
CA LEU A 571 30.13 11.98 -15.34
C LEU A 571 31.65 11.94 -15.25
N SER A 572 32.30 13.03 -15.68
CA SER A 572 33.69 13.27 -15.30
C SER A 572 33.81 13.56 -13.79
N ARG A 573 35.03 13.45 -13.25
CA ARG A 573 35.30 13.79 -11.84
C ARG A 573 34.88 15.21 -11.50
N ASP A 574 35.25 16.17 -12.33
CA ASP A 574 34.94 17.59 -12.10
C ASP A 574 33.43 17.86 -12.13
N GLU A 575 32.68 17.18 -13.02
CA GLU A 575 31.22 17.27 -13.07
C GLU A 575 30.58 16.60 -11.85
N PHE A 576 31.05 15.42 -11.44
CA PHE A 576 30.53 14.74 -10.26
C PHE A 576 30.77 15.56 -8.98
N GLU A 577 31.91 16.25 -8.86
CA GLU A 577 32.22 17.16 -7.75
C GLU A 577 31.38 18.44 -7.76
N GLN A 578 30.90 18.87 -8.93
CA GLN A 578 30.00 20.01 -9.07
C GLN A 578 28.55 19.70 -8.71
N LEU A 579 28.18 18.42 -8.55
CA LEU A 579 26.86 18.03 -8.06
C LEU A 579 26.64 18.68 -6.69
N GLY A 580 25.87 19.76 -6.66
CA GLY A 580 25.62 20.52 -5.44
C GLY A 580 24.91 19.68 -4.38
N ASP A 581 24.93 20.18 -3.15
CA ASP A 581 24.11 19.63 -2.05
C ASP A 581 22.61 19.95 -2.24
N THR A 582 22.25 20.76 -3.25
CA THR A 582 20.88 21.25 -3.51
C THR A 582 20.51 21.11 -4.99
N PRO A 583 20.28 19.89 -5.49
CA PRO A 583 19.71 19.69 -6.83
C PRO A 583 18.31 20.32 -6.94
N ASP A 584 17.89 20.70 -8.15
CA ASP A 584 16.51 21.12 -8.43
C ASP A 584 15.60 19.89 -8.51
N LEU A 585 15.18 19.42 -7.33
CA LEU A 585 14.33 18.23 -7.17
C LEU A 585 13.01 18.34 -7.93
N ARG A 586 12.49 19.55 -8.12
CA ARG A 586 11.26 19.78 -8.88
C ARG A 586 11.51 19.54 -10.37
N ALA A 587 12.58 20.12 -10.92
CA ALA A 587 12.95 19.90 -12.31
C ALA A 587 13.27 18.43 -12.60
N ILE A 588 13.96 17.73 -11.67
CA ILE A 588 14.21 16.29 -11.79
C ILE A 588 12.88 15.52 -11.79
N SER A 589 11.97 15.81 -10.85
CA SER A 589 10.66 15.14 -10.74
C SER A 589 9.80 15.32 -12.00
N ASP A 590 9.71 16.55 -12.51
CA ASP A 590 8.94 16.88 -13.71
C ASP A 590 9.52 16.16 -14.95
N ALA A 591 10.86 16.08 -15.05
CA ALA A 591 11.54 15.41 -16.15
C ALA A 591 11.41 13.89 -16.08
N THR A 592 11.67 13.26 -14.94
CA THR A 592 11.58 11.81 -14.80
C THR A 592 10.14 11.32 -14.98
N THR A 593 9.15 12.07 -14.48
CA THR A 593 7.72 11.78 -14.72
C THR A 593 7.39 11.81 -16.21
N ARG A 594 7.82 12.87 -16.92
CA ARG A 594 7.58 13.01 -18.38
C ARG A 594 8.23 11.87 -19.18
N LEU A 595 9.42 11.44 -18.77
CA LEU A 595 10.21 10.41 -19.45
C LEU A 595 9.86 8.98 -19.02
N GLY A 596 8.95 8.82 -18.05
CA GLY A 596 8.63 7.53 -17.44
C GLY A 596 9.84 6.88 -16.76
N LEU A 597 10.77 7.68 -16.24
CA LEU A 597 11.93 7.21 -15.48
C LEU A 597 11.58 7.17 -13.99
N ARG A 598 12.12 6.20 -13.26
CA ARG A 598 12.02 6.18 -11.80
C ARG A 598 12.99 7.14 -11.16
N ALA A 599 14.24 7.15 -11.63
CA ALA A 599 15.34 7.86 -11.01
C ALA A 599 16.40 8.29 -12.01
N VAL A 600 17.25 9.23 -11.56
CA VAL A 600 18.52 9.59 -12.21
C VAL A 600 19.67 9.24 -11.27
N VAL A 601 20.68 8.57 -11.81
CA VAL A 601 21.81 8.02 -11.08
C VAL A 601 23.10 8.55 -11.70
N PRO A 602 23.61 9.72 -11.26
CA PRO A 602 24.93 10.17 -11.69
C PRO A 602 26.01 9.29 -11.07
N VAL A 603 27.03 8.97 -11.89
CA VAL A 603 28.08 8.00 -11.56
C VAL A 603 29.42 8.54 -12.05
N VAL A 604 30.50 8.24 -11.34
CA VAL A 604 31.88 8.53 -11.75
C VAL A 604 32.76 7.31 -11.51
N GLU A 605 33.74 7.08 -12.40
CA GLU A 605 34.73 6.02 -12.21
C GLU A 605 35.70 6.35 -11.06
N GLY A 606 36.01 5.34 -10.25
CA GLY A 606 36.94 5.41 -9.14
C GLY A 606 36.37 6.11 -7.91
N ASP A 607 37.27 6.57 -7.05
CA ASP A 607 36.92 7.27 -5.80
C ASP A 607 36.32 8.67 -6.02
N GLY A 608 36.25 9.15 -7.27
CA GLY A 608 35.37 10.23 -7.76
C GLY A 608 35.42 11.60 -7.08
N CYS A 609 36.12 11.75 -5.96
CA CYS A 609 35.99 12.88 -5.06
C CYS A 609 37.37 13.43 -4.70
N ALA A 610 37.63 14.69 -5.03
CA ALA A 610 38.56 15.57 -4.34
C ALA A 610 37.73 16.53 -3.47
N GLY A 611 37.73 16.36 -2.14
CA GLY A 611 36.96 17.22 -1.23
C GLY A 611 36.40 16.51 0.02
N GLY A 612 35.47 17.15 0.73
CA GLY A 612 34.89 16.64 1.99
C GLY A 612 34.21 15.26 1.90
N ALA A 613 33.65 14.92 0.73
CA ALA A 613 33.14 13.58 0.42
C ALA A 613 34.26 12.52 0.37
N ARG A 614 35.46 12.87 -0.17
CA ARG A 614 36.68 12.06 -0.08
C ARG A 614 37.08 11.82 1.37
N ALA A 615 36.99 12.83 2.24
CA ALA A 615 37.36 12.64 3.65
C ALA A 615 36.43 11.65 4.37
N ARG A 616 35.12 11.62 4.09
CA ARG A 616 34.19 10.62 4.66
C ARG A 616 34.35 9.26 4.00
N ALA A 617 34.31 9.20 2.67
CA ALA A 617 34.48 7.98 1.89
C ALA A 617 35.83 7.31 2.19
N SER A 618 36.94 8.06 2.15
CA SER A 618 38.28 7.55 2.47
C SER A 618 38.45 7.20 3.94
N ARG A 619 37.80 7.86 4.92
CA ARG A 619 37.88 7.43 6.33
C ARG A 619 37.09 6.14 6.57
N LEU A 620 35.86 6.04 6.04
CA LEU A 620 35.03 4.84 6.15
C LEU A 620 35.70 3.67 5.43
N TYR A 621 36.16 3.91 4.20
CA TYR A 621 36.89 2.94 3.40
C TYR A 621 38.23 2.55 4.03
N ALA A 622 39.06 3.48 4.51
CA ALA A 622 40.33 3.15 5.17
C ALA A 622 40.11 2.33 6.46
N ALA A 623 39.09 2.67 7.25
CA ALA A 623 38.72 1.91 8.45
C ALA A 623 38.24 0.48 8.12
N LEU A 624 37.59 0.27 6.98
CA LEU A 624 37.12 -1.05 6.54
C LEU A 624 38.22 -1.85 5.82
N ALA A 625 38.99 -1.21 4.94
CA ALA A 625 40.10 -1.81 4.19
C ALA A 625 41.20 -2.31 5.13
N ALA A 626 41.52 -1.56 6.19
CA ALA A 626 42.50 -1.97 7.20
C ALA A 626 42.11 -3.25 7.97
N ARG A 627 40.82 -3.64 7.95
CA ARG A 627 40.32 -4.76 8.75
C ARG A 627 40.11 -6.05 7.94
N ARG A 628 39.88 -5.99 6.61
CA ARG A 628 39.20 -7.11 5.92
C ARG A 628 39.55 -7.44 4.47
N ALA A 629 40.73 -7.05 3.96
CA ALA A 629 41.15 -7.39 2.59
C ALA A 629 40.10 -7.04 1.51
N LEU A 630 39.41 -5.90 1.69
CA LEU A 630 38.57 -5.30 0.65
C LEU A 630 39.43 -5.01 -0.60
N PRO A 631 38.82 -4.94 -1.80
CA PRO A 631 39.52 -4.47 -3.00
C PRO A 631 40.22 -3.15 -2.68
N ALA A 632 41.48 -2.99 -3.14
CA ALA A 632 42.38 -1.90 -2.74
C ALA A 632 41.94 -0.48 -3.19
N ARG A 633 40.79 -0.35 -3.85
CA ARG A 633 40.21 0.92 -4.29
C ARG A 633 38.69 0.82 -4.40
N ILE A 634 38.03 1.99 -4.35
CA ILE A 634 36.65 2.16 -4.83
C ILE A 634 36.69 2.19 -6.35
N ASP A 635 35.83 1.40 -6.99
CA ASP A 635 35.80 1.26 -8.44
C ASP A 635 34.87 2.25 -9.12
N PHE A 636 33.82 2.68 -8.44
CA PHE A 636 32.91 3.73 -8.89
C PHE A 636 32.20 4.40 -7.71
N THR A 637 31.80 5.65 -7.91
CA THR A 637 31.02 6.44 -6.96
C THR A 637 29.70 6.87 -7.60
N SER A 638 28.60 6.85 -6.86
CA SER A 638 27.25 7.19 -7.36
C SER A 638 26.45 8.07 -6.41
N ARG A 639 25.40 8.71 -6.90
CA ARG A 639 24.26 9.25 -6.12
C ARG A 639 22.96 8.77 -6.79
N PHE A 640 21.82 8.89 -6.11
CA PHE A 640 20.54 8.38 -6.63
C PHE A 640 19.39 9.33 -6.28
N PHE A 641 18.70 9.86 -7.29
CA PHE A 641 17.62 10.84 -7.12
C PHE A 641 16.33 10.34 -7.74
N ALA A 642 15.24 10.26 -6.97
CA ALA A 642 13.92 9.79 -7.44
C ALA A 642 12.74 10.63 -6.89
N PRO A 643 12.76 11.97 -7.02
CA PRO A 643 11.76 12.84 -6.38
C PRO A 643 10.34 12.66 -6.94
N ALA A 644 10.18 12.10 -8.14
CA ALA A 644 8.86 11.77 -8.71
C ALA A 644 8.07 10.73 -7.90
N ILE A 645 8.76 9.88 -7.14
CA ILE A 645 8.15 8.88 -6.24
C ILE A 645 8.28 9.29 -4.76
N GLY A 646 8.63 10.55 -4.48
CA GLY A 646 8.76 11.08 -3.13
C GLY A 646 10.09 10.79 -2.43
N ILE A 647 11.12 10.35 -3.17
CA ILE A 647 12.46 10.12 -2.64
C ILE A 647 13.42 11.15 -3.23
N ASP A 648 13.68 12.23 -2.49
CA ASP A 648 14.58 13.30 -2.95
C ASP A 648 15.97 12.77 -3.31
N GLU A 649 16.61 12.03 -2.40
CA GLU A 649 17.84 11.27 -2.63
C GLU A 649 17.83 9.98 -1.81
N ASP A 650 18.04 8.83 -2.44
CA ASP A 650 18.12 7.54 -1.74
C ASP A 650 19.53 7.35 -1.13
N PRO A 651 19.67 6.99 0.16
CA PRO A 651 20.97 6.86 0.78
C PRO A 651 21.92 5.86 0.13
N VAL A 652 21.44 4.63 -0.15
CA VAL A 652 22.21 3.56 -0.79
C VAL A 652 21.29 2.59 -1.52
N THR A 653 21.43 2.48 -2.84
CA THR A 653 20.47 1.80 -3.69
C THR A 653 21.04 0.51 -4.29
N GLY A 654 20.65 -0.64 -3.75
CA GLY A 654 21.15 -1.94 -4.19
C GLY A 654 20.82 -2.29 -5.65
N SER A 655 19.62 -1.91 -6.14
CA SER A 655 19.21 -2.13 -7.53
C SER A 655 20.06 -1.32 -8.52
N ALA A 656 20.39 -0.06 -8.18
CA ALA A 656 21.30 0.75 -8.99
C ALA A 656 22.70 0.13 -9.05
N HIS A 657 23.19 -0.44 -7.94
CA HIS A 657 24.47 -1.15 -7.92
C HIS A 657 24.44 -2.45 -8.73
N ALA A 658 23.28 -3.11 -8.85
CA ALA A 658 23.14 -4.25 -9.74
C ALA A 658 23.26 -3.84 -11.22
N LEU A 659 22.69 -2.69 -11.60
CA LEU A 659 22.88 -2.10 -12.93
C LEU A 659 24.34 -1.74 -13.18
N LEU A 660 24.99 -1.09 -12.20
CA LEU A 660 26.41 -0.69 -12.29
C LEU A 660 27.36 -1.89 -12.38
N ALA A 661 27.01 -3.01 -11.74
CA ALA A 661 27.75 -4.26 -11.87
C ALA A 661 27.76 -4.75 -13.33
N VAL A 662 26.59 -4.78 -13.98
CA VAL A 662 26.46 -5.17 -15.39
C VAL A 662 27.18 -4.16 -16.29
N PHE A 663 27.00 -2.87 -16.04
CA PHE A 663 27.64 -1.80 -16.81
C PHE A 663 29.17 -1.95 -16.84
N TRP A 664 29.80 -2.15 -15.69
CA TRP A 664 31.27 -2.27 -15.59
C TRP A 664 31.85 -3.65 -15.89
N THR A 665 31.00 -4.67 -16.05
CA THR A 665 31.45 -6.02 -16.48
C THR A 665 31.19 -6.29 -17.96
N ALA A 666 30.27 -5.56 -18.60
CA ALA A 666 29.90 -5.74 -20.02
C ALA A 666 30.25 -4.55 -20.95
N GLY A 667 30.59 -3.37 -20.41
CA GLY A 667 30.84 -2.15 -21.19
C GLY A 667 32.23 -2.02 -21.82
N ALA A 668 32.46 -0.94 -22.58
CA ALA A 668 33.67 -0.67 -23.37
C ALA A 668 34.98 -0.44 -22.55
N GLY A 669 34.91 -0.53 -21.21
CA GLY A 669 36.04 -0.53 -20.27
C GLY A 669 35.99 -1.70 -19.28
N ALA A 670 35.31 -2.81 -19.66
CA ALA A 670 35.00 -3.91 -18.77
C ALA A 670 36.21 -4.48 -18.04
N ARG A 671 36.06 -4.70 -16.73
CA ARG A 671 37.12 -5.28 -15.88
C ARG A 671 37.21 -6.81 -15.95
N GLY A 672 36.55 -7.40 -16.95
CA GLY A 672 36.42 -8.84 -17.16
C GLY A 672 35.20 -9.45 -16.46
N ALA A 673 34.67 -10.52 -17.03
CA ALA A 673 33.58 -11.29 -16.43
C ALA A 673 34.02 -11.86 -15.06
N GLY A 674 33.15 -11.79 -14.06
CA GLY A 674 33.43 -12.27 -12.70
C GLY A 674 34.25 -11.33 -11.81
N ALA A 675 34.64 -10.15 -12.30
CA ALA A 675 35.32 -9.14 -11.49
C ALA A 675 34.44 -8.70 -10.31
N GLN A 676 35.02 -8.69 -9.11
CA GLN A 676 34.38 -8.09 -7.94
C GLN A 676 34.66 -6.59 -7.94
N LEU A 677 33.61 -5.79 -7.88
CA LEU A 677 33.68 -4.33 -7.87
C LEU A 677 33.17 -3.79 -6.54
N LEU A 678 33.76 -2.68 -6.10
CA LEU A 678 33.33 -1.95 -4.91
C LEU A 678 32.80 -0.57 -5.29
N GLY A 679 31.51 -0.36 -5.09
CA GLY A 679 30.84 0.92 -5.28
C GLY A 679 30.69 1.68 -3.95
N TYR A 680 30.77 3.01 -4.03
CA TYR A 680 30.37 3.90 -2.94
C TYR A 680 29.21 4.80 -3.39
N GLN A 681 28.10 4.82 -2.64
CA GLN A 681 27.03 5.80 -2.87
C GLN A 681 27.30 7.00 -1.96
N ALA A 682 27.57 8.16 -2.55
CA ALA A 682 28.01 9.38 -1.88
C ALA A 682 26.84 10.28 -1.48
N SER A 683 25.80 9.70 -0.88
CA SER A 683 24.72 10.45 -0.24
C SER A 683 25.19 11.07 1.08
N ALA A 684 24.33 11.86 1.73
CA ALA A 684 24.61 12.41 3.06
C ALA A 684 24.97 11.33 4.10
N ARG A 685 24.37 10.14 4.00
CA ARG A 685 24.61 8.98 4.89
C ARG A 685 25.79 8.13 4.43
N GLY A 686 25.95 7.98 3.11
CA GLY A 686 27.02 7.20 2.50
C GLY A 686 26.88 5.70 2.71
N GLY A 687 27.35 4.88 1.76
CA GLY A 687 27.44 3.44 1.96
C GLY A 687 28.24 2.70 0.91
N LEU A 688 28.75 1.53 1.30
CA LEU A 688 29.59 0.69 0.45
C LEU A 688 28.82 -0.54 0.01
N VAL A 689 28.88 -0.81 -1.29
CA VAL A 689 28.21 -1.94 -1.91
C VAL A 689 29.23 -2.70 -2.75
N ARG A 690 29.40 -3.98 -2.47
CA ARG A 690 30.25 -4.86 -3.25
C ARG A 690 29.40 -5.65 -4.21
N VAL A 691 29.80 -5.67 -5.48
CA VAL A 691 29.03 -6.32 -6.53
C VAL A 691 29.88 -7.25 -7.37
N ARG A 692 29.27 -8.31 -7.89
CA ARG A 692 29.90 -9.23 -8.84
C ARG A 692 28.84 -9.84 -9.75
N VAL A 693 29.13 -9.94 -11.04
CA VAL A 693 28.30 -10.67 -11.99
C VAL A 693 28.84 -12.09 -12.15
N VAL A 694 28.00 -13.10 -11.89
CA VAL A 694 28.35 -14.53 -11.98
C VAL A 694 27.17 -15.28 -12.59
N ASP A 695 27.38 -16.01 -13.68
CA ASP A 695 26.40 -16.92 -14.29
C ASP A 695 25.00 -16.30 -14.52
N GLY A 696 24.93 -15.04 -14.96
CA GLY A 696 23.67 -14.33 -15.22
C GLY A 696 22.98 -13.79 -13.96
N LEU A 697 23.60 -13.92 -12.79
CA LEU A 697 23.20 -13.29 -11.53
C LEU A 697 24.14 -12.14 -11.18
N VAL A 698 23.63 -11.19 -10.42
CA VAL A 698 24.40 -10.15 -9.75
C VAL A 698 24.35 -10.41 -8.26
N HIS A 699 25.51 -10.67 -7.69
CA HIS A 699 25.69 -10.66 -6.24
C HIS A 699 25.76 -9.20 -5.80
N VAL A 700 24.84 -8.78 -4.95
CA VAL A 700 24.89 -7.48 -4.28
C VAL A 700 25.19 -7.74 -2.81
N GLU A 701 26.26 -7.15 -2.31
CA GLU A 701 26.79 -7.47 -1.00
C GLU A 701 26.98 -6.19 -0.17
N GLY A 702 26.50 -6.23 1.07
CA GLY A 702 26.59 -5.12 2.00
C GLY A 702 26.73 -5.61 3.44
N GLU A 703 27.35 -4.80 4.28
CA GLU A 703 27.24 -5.00 5.73
C GLU A 703 25.93 -4.40 6.25
N ALA A 704 25.52 -4.77 7.45
CA ALA A 704 24.32 -4.23 8.09
C ALA A 704 24.54 -4.07 9.59
N THR A 705 23.84 -3.10 10.20
CA THR A 705 23.84 -2.91 11.64
C THR A 705 22.45 -2.54 12.16
N THR A 706 22.00 -3.23 13.20
CA THR A 706 20.79 -2.84 13.94
C THR A 706 21.03 -1.52 14.69
N VAL A 707 20.09 -0.60 14.56
CA VAL A 707 20.10 0.74 15.18
C VAL A 707 19.03 0.86 16.26
N ILE A 708 17.83 0.34 16.00
CA ILE A 708 16.68 0.42 16.92
C ILE A 708 16.10 -0.97 17.08
N ARG A 709 15.68 -1.29 18.31
CA ARG A 709 14.74 -2.39 18.58
C ARG A 709 13.49 -1.80 19.21
N ALA A 710 12.34 -2.17 18.69
CA ALA A 710 11.04 -1.68 19.10
C ALA A 710 10.04 -2.83 19.17
N GLN A 711 8.93 -2.56 19.85
CA GLN A 711 7.81 -3.47 19.96
C GLN A 711 6.56 -2.71 19.49
N LEU A 712 5.88 -3.27 18.48
CA LEU A 712 4.66 -2.69 17.94
C LEU A 712 3.50 -3.01 18.89
N LEU A 713 2.80 -1.96 19.33
CA LEU A 713 1.59 -2.09 20.13
C LEU A 713 0.38 -2.28 19.20
N ALA A 714 -0.48 -3.21 19.55
CA ALA A 714 -1.67 -3.58 18.78
C ALA A 714 -2.79 -2.53 18.82
#